data_AF-A0AAD1VZU9-F1
#
_entry.id   AF-A0AAD1VZU9-F1
#
_cell.length_a   1.000
_cell.length_b   1.000
_cell.length_c   1.000
_cell.angle_alpha   90.00
_cell.angle_beta   90.00
_cell.angle_gamma   90.00
#
_symmetry.space_group_name_H-M   'P 1'
#
loop_
_entity.id
_entity.type
_entity.pdbx_description
1 polymer ?
#
loop_
_entity_poly.entity_id
_entity_poly.type
_entity_poly.pdbx_seq_one_letter_code
_entity_poly.pdbx_strand_id
1 'polypeptide(L)'
;MSQPSKESPTPPRRHDKPDSEAQRLACCLPIPARIPEHSHTIKSSHSKQSPLFITMRILSNLWMYLWMYRRLILIVLTPLCLLPVPLIIQTKEAECAFVLFVVAVFWLSEALPLSVTAFMPALMFPLFGILSSKTIASTYFKDFHLLLTGVICLATSIEKWNLHKRIALRMVMLVGVNPAWLMLGFMFSAAFLSMWLSNTSTAAMVMPIVEAVAQQIINADAEVEAMQISSSGGINNEALELDECSTEIDLNCEKTEKHINGFTNGSVTKGSCEKEMYLEEEFSNGACDLHKKELEEDIQEDKLVSSEKRYRSKKDHMMCKAMCLCIAYSSTIGGLTTITGTSTNLIFAEQFQTRYPECTEINFGTWFVLCIPITVILLILSWFWLQWLFLGFSFQEMFKCGKQKTQREIASAKVIKDEYDRLGPISYQEIVTLIIFVLMALLWFTRDPGFFPGWAALFPQYKGYATDSTAALLMGLIFFIIPAYPSKKATAGKTNSFDYEPLITWKEFQACMPWDIAILVGGGFALAQGCEDSGLSLWIGNKMTPLGSLPIWIVVLIACIIVTSVTEVASNPATITIFLPILAPLAEAISVNPLYILIPTTLCTSFAFLLPVANPPNAIVYSYGHLQVMDMVKAGLGINILGVLVVMLAISTWAIPMFNLQTYPSWAPIITPTNSTFTTVQPSNITETVIALLSQK
;
A
#
# COMPACT_ATOMS: atom_id res chain seq x y z
N MET A 1 -10.90 -71.35 -8.38
CA MET A 1 -10.29 -70.53 -9.44
C MET A 1 -9.76 -69.25 -8.78
N SER A 2 -8.49 -69.14 -8.35
CA SER A 2 -7.21 -69.16 -9.08
C SER A 2 -6.80 -67.78 -9.66
N GLN A 3 -5.98 -67.04 -8.90
CA GLN A 3 -4.97 -66.10 -9.42
C GLN A 3 -3.89 -66.88 -10.22
N PRO A 4 -3.12 -66.28 -11.17
CA PRO A 4 -1.91 -65.44 -10.90
C PRO A 4 -1.67 -64.29 -11.93
N SER A 5 -0.49 -63.64 -12.04
CA SER A 5 0.18 -62.73 -11.08
C SER A 5 1.43 -62.04 -11.70
N LYS A 6 1.75 -60.78 -11.33
CA LYS A 6 3.08 -60.09 -11.49
C LYS A 6 3.50 -59.74 -12.96
N GLU A 7 4.49 -58.89 -13.29
CA GLU A 7 5.62 -58.28 -12.53
C GLU A 7 6.24 -57.01 -13.21
N SER A 8 6.52 -55.92 -12.46
CA SER A 8 7.64 -54.90 -12.57
C SER A 8 7.95 -54.15 -13.92
N PRO A 9 8.82 -53.10 -14.00
CA PRO A 9 9.73 -52.51 -12.98
C PRO A 9 9.84 -50.96 -12.87
N THR A 10 10.36 -50.48 -11.72
CA THR A 10 11.06 -49.19 -11.50
C THR A 10 12.56 -49.32 -11.87
N PRO A 11 13.40 -48.27 -12.12
CA PRO A 11 13.59 -47.00 -11.35
C PRO A 11 13.91 -45.77 -12.29
N PRO A 12 14.54 -44.62 -11.89
CA PRO A 12 15.10 -44.20 -10.60
C PRO A 12 14.71 -42.79 -10.07
N ARG A 13 15.00 -42.56 -8.78
CA ARG A 13 14.97 -41.24 -8.12
C ARG A 13 16.22 -40.43 -8.45
N ARG A 14 16.07 -39.12 -8.64
CA ARG A 14 17.07 -38.10 -8.26
C ARG A 14 16.39 -36.98 -7.49
N HIS A 15 17.16 -36.31 -6.65
CA HIS A 15 16.73 -35.18 -5.82
C HIS A 15 16.38 -33.97 -6.68
N ASP A 16 15.36 -33.22 -6.26
CA ASP A 16 15.37 -31.75 -6.20
C ASP A 16 14.32 -31.27 -5.18
N LYS A 17 14.64 -30.22 -4.42
CA LYS A 17 13.66 -29.39 -3.69
C LYS A 17 13.21 -28.25 -4.63
N PRO A 18 11.99 -27.71 -4.48
CA PRO A 18 11.92 -26.40 -3.81
C PRO A 18 10.70 -26.16 -2.89
N ASP A 19 10.95 -25.33 -1.88
CA ASP A 19 10.15 -24.19 -1.41
C ASP A 19 8.66 -24.37 -1.05
N SER A 20 8.42 -24.58 0.24
CA SER A 20 7.12 -24.47 0.90
C SER A 20 7.03 -23.22 1.81
N GLU A 21 7.12 -22.02 1.23
CA GLU A 21 6.95 -20.75 1.99
C GLU A 21 5.62 -20.02 1.72
N ALA A 22 4.94 -20.29 0.60
CA ALA A 22 3.69 -19.62 0.23
C ALA A 22 2.43 -20.03 1.03
N GLN A 23 2.53 -20.99 1.96
CA GLN A 23 1.38 -21.50 2.75
C GLN A 23 1.45 -21.22 4.26
N ARG A 24 2.47 -20.50 4.76
CA ARG A 24 2.63 -20.24 6.21
C ARG A 24 2.00 -18.94 6.72
N LEU A 25 1.46 -18.08 5.85
CA LEU A 25 0.89 -16.77 6.23
C LEU A 25 -0.64 -16.76 6.42
N ALA A 26 -1.35 -17.87 6.18
CA ALA A 26 -2.82 -17.93 6.22
C ALA A 26 -3.41 -18.68 7.43
N CYS A 27 -2.62 -19.01 8.46
CA CYS A 27 -3.07 -19.78 9.63
C CYS A 27 -2.60 -19.18 10.97
N CYS A 28 -2.96 -17.92 11.21
CA CYS A 28 -2.86 -17.26 12.51
C CYS A 28 -4.25 -16.82 13.04
N LEU A 29 -5.20 -17.75 13.07
CA LEU A 29 -6.39 -17.65 13.92
C LEU A 29 -6.15 -18.50 15.18
N PRO A 30 -6.33 -17.95 16.39
CA PRO A 30 -6.14 -18.72 17.62
C PRO A 30 -7.25 -19.76 17.78
N ILE A 31 -6.93 -21.02 17.51
CA ILE A 31 -7.76 -22.16 17.92
C ILE A 31 -7.78 -22.17 19.46
N PRO A 32 -8.95 -22.21 20.11
CA PRO A 32 -9.00 -22.22 21.57
C PRO A 32 -8.38 -23.52 22.12
N ALA A 33 -7.32 -23.37 22.92
CA ALA A 33 -6.64 -24.49 23.54
C ALA A 33 -7.59 -25.25 24.49
N ARG A 34 -7.67 -26.58 24.31
CA ARG A 34 -8.45 -27.47 25.18
C ARG A 34 -7.76 -27.54 26.54
N ILE A 35 -8.46 -27.09 27.59
CA ILE A 35 -7.96 -27.09 28.99
C ILE A 35 -7.77 -28.55 29.46
N PRO A 36 -6.63 -28.93 30.05
CA PRO A 36 -6.50 -30.20 30.76
C PRO A 36 -7.10 -30.10 32.15
N GLU A 37 -7.98 -31.05 32.51
CA GLU A 37 -8.45 -31.22 33.88
C GLU A 37 -7.32 -31.80 34.75
N HIS A 38 -6.71 -30.98 35.60
CA HIS A 38 -5.91 -31.47 36.72
C HIS A 38 -6.56 -31.12 38.06
N SER A 39 -7.15 -32.14 38.67
CA SER A 39 -7.69 -32.11 40.02
C SER A 39 -6.57 -32.04 41.06
N HIS A 40 -6.32 -30.85 41.63
CA HIS A 40 -5.56 -30.72 42.87
C HIS A 40 -6.30 -29.89 43.91
N THR A 41 -6.46 -30.51 45.09
CA THR A 41 -7.15 -30.00 46.27
C THR A 41 -6.56 -28.68 46.78
N ILE A 42 -7.40 -27.63 46.80
CA ILE A 42 -7.04 -26.34 47.40
C ILE A 42 -7.08 -26.47 48.93
N LYS A 43 -5.90 -26.38 49.58
CA LYS A 43 -5.83 -26.07 51.01
C LYS A 43 -6.16 -24.59 51.22
N SER A 44 -7.05 -24.32 52.16
CA SER A 44 -7.50 -22.97 52.51
C SER A 44 -6.37 -22.12 53.10
N SER A 45 -6.10 -20.96 52.51
CA SER A 45 -5.39 -19.86 53.16
C SER A 45 -6.17 -18.56 52.92
N HIS A 46 -6.73 -17.98 53.98
CA HIS A 46 -7.46 -16.73 53.92
C HIS A 46 -6.51 -15.54 53.80
N SER A 47 -6.26 -15.06 52.57
CA SER A 47 -5.89 -13.67 52.36
C SER A 47 -7.13 -12.88 51.93
N LYS A 48 -7.43 -11.78 52.64
CA LYS A 48 -8.54 -10.88 52.29
C LYS A 48 -8.17 -10.09 51.04
N GLN A 49 -8.42 -10.65 49.85
CA GLN A 49 -8.49 -9.85 48.62
C GLN A 49 -9.64 -8.85 48.77
N SER A 50 -9.36 -7.57 48.61
CA SER A 50 -10.38 -6.53 48.73
C SER A 50 -11.41 -6.67 47.59
N PRO A 51 -12.71 -6.38 47.84
CA PRO A 51 -13.73 -6.53 46.80
C PRO A 51 -13.44 -5.67 45.57
N LEU A 52 -12.73 -4.56 45.74
CA LEU A 52 -12.29 -3.64 44.69
C LEU A 52 -11.25 -4.26 43.75
N PHE A 53 -10.40 -5.17 44.23
CA PHE A 53 -9.44 -5.89 43.39
C PHE A 53 -10.13 -6.97 42.54
N ILE A 54 -11.17 -7.60 43.09
CA ILE A 54 -11.97 -8.61 42.40
C ILE A 54 -12.82 -7.94 41.31
N THR A 55 -13.45 -6.80 41.59
CA THR A 55 -14.20 -6.06 40.56
C THR A 55 -13.29 -5.55 39.45
N MET A 56 -12.11 -4.99 39.74
CA MET A 56 -11.16 -4.58 38.70
C MET A 56 -10.69 -5.75 37.82
N ARG A 57 -10.45 -6.93 38.41
CA ARG A 57 -10.03 -8.13 37.65
C ARG A 57 -11.17 -8.69 36.78
N ILE A 58 -12.41 -8.68 37.27
CA ILE A 58 -13.59 -9.03 36.46
C ILE A 58 -13.79 -8.00 35.35
N LEU A 59 -13.64 -6.70 35.63
CA LEU A 59 -13.77 -5.64 34.62
C LEU A 59 -12.69 -5.74 33.54
N SER A 60 -11.44 -6.06 33.92
CA SER A 60 -10.33 -6.30 32.99
C SER A 60 -10.57 -7.53 32.11
N ASN A 61 -11.02 -8.64 32.69
CA ASN A 61 -11.40 -9.84 31.92
C ASN A 61 -12.57 -9.55 30.97
N LEU A 62 -13.61 -8.84 31.44
CA LEU A 62 -14.75 -8.45 30.63
C LEU A 62 -14.34 -7.51 29.49
N TRP A 63 -13.46 -6.55 29.77
CA TRP A 63 -12.86 -5.66 28.76
C TRP A 63 -12.07 -6.46 27.71
N MET A 64 -11.30 -7.46 28.13
CA MET A 64 -10.57 -8.33 27.21
C MET A 64 -11.50 -9.17 26.34
N TYR A 65 -12.61 -9.71 26.90
CA TYR A 65 -13.65 -10.38 26.10
C TYR A 65 -14.36 -9.40 25.13
N LEU A 66 -14.73 -8.20 25.59
CA LEU A 66 -15.31 -7.15 24.75
C LEU A 66 -14.35 -6.72 23.62
N TRP A 67 -13.04 -6.69 23.90
CA TRP A 67 -12.02 -6.39 22.90
C TRP A 67 -11.84 -7.54 21.89
N MET A 68 -11.90 -8.79 22.34
CA MET A 68 -11.94 -9.99 21.48
C MET A 68 -13.15 -9.97 20.53
N TYR A 69 -14.33 -9.66 21.05
CA TYR A 69 -15.56 -9.57 20.26
C TYR A 69 -15.79 -8.20 19.61
N ARG A 70 -14.83 -7.26 19.68
CA ARG A 70 -14.98 -5.86 19.24
C ARG A 70 -15.55 -5.73 17.83
N ARG A 71 -15.08 -6.55 16.86
CA ARG A 71 -15.60 -6.54 15.49
C ARG A 71 -17.07 -6.94 15.44
N LEU A 72 -17.45 -8.02 16.11
CA LEU A 72 -18.84 -8.49 16.17
C LEU A 72 -19.76 -7.50 16.91
N ILE A 73 -19.26 -6.90 18.00
CA ILE A 73 -19.96 -5.84 18.73
C ILE A 73 -20.18 -4.63 17.81
N LEU A 74 -19.18 -4.15 17.07
CA LEU A 74 -19.35 -3.07 16.11
C LEU A 74 -20.37 -3.43 15.00
N ILE A 75 -20.30 -4.64 14.44
CA ILE A 75 -21.22 -5.10 13.40
C ILE A 75 -22.69 -5.11 13.87
N VAL A 76 -22.96 -5.51 15.12
CA VAL A 76 -24.33 -5.58 15.65
C VAL A 76 -24.78 -4.24 16.23
N LEU A 77 -23.90 -3.53 16.95
CA LEU A 77 -24.24 -2.31 17.67
C LEU A 77 -24.38 -1.10 16.74
N THR A 78 -23.59 -0.98 15.68
CA THR A 78 -23.65 0.18 14.79
C THR A 78 -25.01 0.30 14.08
N PRO A 79 -25.56 -0.74 13.41
CA PRO A 79 -26.90 -0.67 12.84
C PRO A 79 -27.98 -0.48 13.91
N LEU A 80 -27.83 -1.10 15.09
CA LEU A 80 -28.80 -0.99 16.18
C LEU A 80 -28.88 0.44 16.76
N CYS A 81 -27.73 1.09 16.96
CA CYS A 81 -27.66 2.47 17.45
C CYS A 81 -28.10 3.51 16.41
N LEU A 82 -27.94 3.22 15.12
CA LEU A 82 -28.38 4.10 14.03
C LEU A 82 -29.84 3.84 13.60
N LEU A 83 -30.43 2.69 13.98
CA LEU A 83 -31.82 2.31 13.65
C LEU A 83 -32.89 3.35 14.02
N PRO A 84 -32.77 4.17 15.09
CA PRO A 84 -33.74 5.22 15.38
C PRO A 84 -33.83 6.29 14.28
N VAL A 85 -32.78 6.51 13.48
CA VAL A 85 -32.75 7.54 12.42
C VAL A 85 -33.84 7.30 11.36
N PRO A 86 -33.89 6.14 10.65
CA PRO A 86 -34.95 5.88 9.69
C PRO A 86 -36.32 5.70 10.36
N LEU A 87 -36.38 5.08 11.55
CA LEU A 87 -37.66 4.79 12.22
C LEU A 87 -38.40 6.04 12.73
N ILE A 88 -37.67 7.09 13.14
CA ILE A 88 -38.26 8.34 13.66
C ILE A 88 -38.51 9.34 12.54
N ILE A 89 -37.59 9.48 11.59
CA ILE A 89 -37.66 10.53 10.55
C ILE A 89 -38.53 10.09 9.37
N GLN A 90 -38.56 8.79 9.03
CA GLN A 90 -39.44 8.19 8.02
C GLN A 90 -39.40 8.87 6.64
N THR A 91 -38.24 9.40 6.25
CA THR A 91 -37.99 9.93 4.91
C THR A 91 -36.87 9.15 4.20
N LYS A 92 -36.88 9.17 2.86
CA LYS A 92 -35.87 8.45 2.07
C LYS A 92 -34.46 8.97 2.26
N GLU A 93 -34.28 10.27 2.55
CA GLU A 93 -33.00 10.84 2.91
C GLU A 93 -32.46 10.21 4.19
N ALA A 94 -33.32 9.98 5.20
CA ALA A 94 -32.92 9.37 6.47
C ALA A 94 -32.61 7.87 6.33
N GLU A 95 -33.36 7.14 5.51
CA GLU A 95 -33.08 5.74 5.17
C GLU A 95 -31.75 5.61 4.40
N CYS A 96 -31.49 6.50 3.44
CA CYS A 96 -30.22 6.49 2.71
C CYS A 96 -29.04 6.91 3.62
N ALA A 97 -29.24 7.91 4.48
CA ALA A 97 -28.24 8.34 5.45
C ALA A 97 -27.89 7.21 6.43
N PHE A 98 -28.88 6.42 6.87
CA PHE A 98 -28.65 5.22 7.68
C PHE A 98 -27.72 4.22 7.00
N VAL A 99 -27.98 3.86 5.73
CA VAL A 99 -27.11 2.97 4.95
C VAL A 99 -25.70 3.56 4.80
N LEU A 100 -25.61 4.85 4.46
CA LEU A 100 -24.33 5.56 4.30
C LEU A 100 -23.52 5.55 5.60
N PHE A 101 -24.12 5.86 6.75
CA PHE A 101 -23.42 5.87 8.03
C PHE A 101 -23.01 4.46 8.49
N VAL A 102 -23.85 3.44 8.30
CA VAL A 102 -23.49 2.05 8.60
C VAL A 102 -22.29 1.60 7.75
N VAL A 103 -22.34 1.86 6.44
CA VAL A 103 -21.24 1.52 5.52
C VAL A 103 -19.98 2.32 5.84
N ALA A 104 -20.08 3.62 6.09
CA ALA A 104 -18.95 4.46 6.47
C ALA A 104 -18.28 3.97 7.76
N VAL A 105 -19.04 3.65 8.81
CA VAL A 105 -18.47 3.10 10.06
C VAL A 105 -17.82 1.74 9.81
N PHE A 106 -18.41 0.85 9.00
CA PHE A 106 -17.82 -0.46 8.72
C PHE A 106 -16.57 -0.40 7.85
N TRP A 107 -16.49 0.56 6.92
CA TRP A 107 -15.29 0.84 6.14
C TRP A 107 -14.19 1.51 6.98
N LEU A 108 -14.52 2.55 7.76
CA LEU A 108 -13.54 3.26 8.62
C LEU A 108 -13.01 2.40 9.77
N SER A 109 -13.77 1.42 10.26
CA SER A 109 -13.35 0.50 11.33
C SER A 109 -12.84 -0.86 10.84
N GLU A 110 -12.91 -1.11 9.53
CA GLU A 110 -12.66 -2.40 8.87
C GLU A 110 -13.29 -3.59 9.61
N ALA A 111 -14.49 -3.40 10.17
CA ALA A 111 -15.16 -4.42 10.98
C ALA A 111 -15.46 -5.69 10.17
N LEU A 112 -15.80 -5.50 8.89
CA LEU A 112 -15.92 -6.50 7.83
C LEU A 112 -14.92 -6.18 6.71
N PRO A 113 -14.52 -7.16 5.87
CA PRO A 113 -13.73 -6.89 4.66
C PRO A 113 -14.42 -5.83 3.80
N LEU A 114 -13.66 -4.88 3.25
CA LEU A 114 -14.20 -3.69 2.56
C LEU A 114 -15.24 -4.03 1.50
N SER A 115 -15.02 -5.11 0.76
CA SER A 115 -15.84 -5.61 -0.33
C SER A 115 -17.10 -6.35 0.13
N VAL A 116 -17.08 -6.94 1.34
CA VAL A 116 -18.28 -7.49 1.98
C VAL A 116 -19.17 -6.34 2.47
N THR A 117 -18.56 -5.33 3.10
CA THR A 117 -19.26 -4.07 3.45
C THR A 117 -19.83 -3.39 2.20
N ALA A 118 -19.11 -3.44 1.08
CA ALA A 118 -19.54 -2.84 -0.17
C ALA A 118 -20.79 -3.50 -0.78
N PHE A 119 -21.21 -4.70 -0.36
CA PHE A 119 -22.50 -5.29 -0.74
C PHE A 119 -23.69 -4.79 0.11
N MET A 120 -23.44 -4.10 1.23
CA MET A 120 -24.53 -3.60 2.09
C MET A 120 -25.52 -2.67 1.35
N PRO A 121 -25.10 -1.75 0.46
CA PRO A 121 -26.02 -0.99 -0.39
C PRO A 121 -26.95 -1.88 -1.24
N ALA A 122 -26.44 -2.98 -1.80
CA ALA A 122 -27.24 -3.92 -2.60
C ALA A 122 -28.24 -4.73 -1.75
N LEU A 123 -27.94 -4.95 -0.47
CA LEU A 123 -28.86 -5.57 0.48
C LEU A 123 -29.91 -4.56 1.00
N MET A 124 -29.48 -3.37 1.42
CA MET A 124 -30.28 -2.46 2.23
C MET A 124 -31.16 -1.53 1.38
N PHE A 125 -30.68 -1.02 0.24
CA PHE A 125 -31.49 -0.10 -0.58
C PHE A 125 -32.77 -0.69 -1.17
N PRO A 126 -32.85 -1.99 -1.55
CA PRO A 126 -34.12 -2.62 -1.91
C PRO A 126 -35.07 -2.78 -0.73
N LEU A 127 -34.54 -3.05 0.47
CA LEU A 127 -35.33 -3.24 1.69
C LEU A 127 -35.97 -1.93 2.17
N PHE A 128 -35.26 -0.81 2.05
CA PHE A 128 -35.81 0.54 2.28
C PHE A 128 -36.53 1.12 1.04
N GLY A 129 -36.64 0.36 -0.07
CA GLY A 129 -37.30 0.82 -1.29
C GLY A 129 -36.68 2.08 -1.92
N ILE A 130 -35.39 2.35 -1.67
CA ILE A 130 -34.65 3.48 -2.26
C ILE A 130 -34.36 3.20 -3.72
N LEU A 131 -33.78 2.03 -4.02
CA LEU A 131 -33.42 1.59 -5.38
C LEU A 131 -33.89 0.14 -5.62
N SER A 132 -34.28 -0.17 -6.86
CA SER A 132 -34.64 -1.55 -7.23
C SER A 132 -33.41 -2.45 -7.31
N SER A 133 -33.53 -3.74 -6.95
CA SER A 133 -32.42 -4.69 -7.01
C SER A 133 -31.80 -4.81 -8.42
N LYS A 134 -32.61 -4.64 -9.48
CA LYS A 134 -32.12 -4.63 -10.88
C LYS A 134 -31.29 -3.38 -11.16
N THR A 135 -31.74 -2.20 -10.69
CA THR A 135 -30.99 -0.94 -10.84
C THR A 135 -29.65 -1.04 -10.15
N ILE A 136 -29.64 -1.50 -8.88
CA ILE A 136 -28.40 -1.62 -8.11
C ILE A 136 -27.46 -2.66 -8.72
N ALA A 137 -27.95 -3.81 -9.19
CA ALA A 137 -27.10 -4.79 -9.87
C ALA A 137 -26.34 -4.16 -11.06
N SER A 138 -26.95 -3.21 -11.77
CA SER A 138 -26.30 -2.47 -12.86
C SER A 138 -25.36 -1.34 -12.42
N THR A 139 -25.37 -0.92 -11.15
CA THR A 139 -24.34 0.02 -10.63
C THR A 139 -23.05 -0.70 -10.23
N TYR A 140 -23.06 -2.02 -10.00
CA TYR A 140 -21.86 -2.75 -9.57
C TYR A 140 -20.91 -3.15 -10.71
N PHE A 141 -21.35 -3.10 -11.97
CA PHE A 141 -20.49 -3.43 -13.12
C PHE A 141 -20.59 -2.34 -14.18
N LYS A 142 -19.56 -1.51 -14.26
CA LYS A 142 -19.48 -0.27 -15.05
C LYS A 142 -18.24 -0.28 -15.96
N ASP A 143 -18.03 0.78 -16.74
CA ASP A 143 -16.94 0.84 -17.73
C ASP A 143 -15.55 0.67 -17.06
N PHE A 144 -15.39 1.20 -15.86
CA PHE A 144 -14.29 0.93 -14.93
C PHE A 144 -13.88 -0.55 -14.83
N HIS A 145 -14.82 -1.51 -14.78
CA HIS A 145 -14.48 -2.93 -14.67
C HIS A 145 -13.82 -3.46 -15.94
N LEU A 146 -14.17 -2.91 -17.10
CA LEU A 146 -13.56 -3.22 -18.39
C LEU A 146 -12.15 -2.60 -18.49
N LEU A 147 -11.99 -1.36 -18.02
CA LEU A 147 -10.68 -0.70 -17.90
C LEU A 147 -9.73 -1.50 -17.01
N LEU A 148 -10.19 -1.83 -15.80
CA LEU A 148 -9.42 -2.60 -14.81
C LEU A 148 -9.00 -3.96 -15.38
N THR A 149 -9.90 -4.66 -16.09
CA THR A 149 -9.57 -5.93 -16.75
C THR A 149 -8.37 -5.80 -17.70
N GLY A 150 -8.38 -4.79 -18.59
CA GLY A 150 -7.28 -4.55 -19.53
C GLY A 150 -5.95 -4.20 -18.84
N VAL A 151 -6.01 -3.36 -17.81
CA VAL A 151 -4.84 -2.94 -17.00
C VAL A 151 -4.24 -4.11 -16.25
N ILE A 152 -5.06 -4.97 -15.65
CA ILE A 152 -4.58 -6.15 -14.91
C ILE A 152 -3.96 -7.19 -15.86
N CYS A 153 -4.47 -7.36 -17.08
CA CYS A 153 -3.79 -8.21 -18.09
C CYS A 153 -2.36 -7.72 -18.37
N LEU A 154 -2.19 -6.41 -18.55
CA LEU A 154 -0.89 -5.78 -18.75
C LEU A 154 0.03 -5.98 -17.53
N ALA A 155 -0.47 -5.67 -16.32
CA ALA A 155 0.29 -5.82 -15.08
C ALA A 155 0.73 -7.28 -14.84
N THR A 156 -0.17 -8.24 -15.06
CA THR A 156 0.10 -9.68 -14.97
C THR A 156 1.24 -10.09 -15.91
N SER A 157 1.26 -9.60 -17.15
CA SER A 157 2.34 -9.89 -18.10
C SER A 157 3.67 -9.26 -17.71
N ILE A 158 3.65 -8.00 -17.23
CA ILE A 158 4.85 -7.30 -16.74
C ILE A 158 5.45 -8.03 -15.52
N GLU A 159 4.61 -8.58 -14.65
CA GLU A 159 5.00 -9.37 -13.49
C GLU A 159 5.56 -10.74 -13.88
N LYS A 160 4.78 -11.56 -14.62
CA LYS A 160 5.15 -12.91 -15.09
C LYS A 160 6.52 -12.94 -15.78
N TRP A 161 6.76 -11.99 -16.68
CA TRP A 161 7.99 -11.94 -17.49
C TRP A 161 9.12 -11.10 -16.87
N ASN A 162 8.98 -10.68 -15.61
CA ASN A 162 10.00 -9.92 -14.85
C ASN A 162 10.47 -8.60 -15.53
N LEU A 163 9.72 -8.07 -16.50
CA LEU A 163 10.05 -6.84 -17.24
C LEU A 163 10.24 -5.65 -16.28
N HIS A 164 9.43 -5.59 -15.22
CA HIS A 164 9.54 -4.58 -14.15
C HIS A 164 10.93 -4.57 -13.48
N LYS A 165 11.54 -5.74 -13.18
CA LYS A 165 12.87 -5.82 -12.57
C LYS A 165 13.94 -5.29 -13.49
N ARG A 166 13.88 -5.62 -14.79
CA ARG A 166 14.86 -5.12 -15.78
C ARG A 166 14.76 -3.61 -15.93
N ILE A 167 13.55 -3.05 -15.98
CA ILE A 167 13.33 -1.60 -16.01
C ILE A 167 13.90 -0.96 -14.74
N ALA A 168 13.55 -1.47 -13.56
CA ALA A 168 13.99 -0.91 -12.28
C ALA A 168 15.50 -0.87 -12.13
N LEU A 169 16.17 -2.02 -12.28
CA LEU A 169 17.63 -2.13 -12.17
C LEU A 169 18.33 -1.23 -13.20
N ARG A 170 17.82 -1.14 -14.43
CA ARG A 170 18.37 -0.25 -15.45
C ARG A 170 18.22 1.22 -15.09
N MET A 171 17.10 1.64 -14.48
CA MET A 171 16.93 3.02 -14.00
C MET A 171 17.91 3.35 -12.86
N VAL A 172 18.06 2.45 -11.89
CA VAL A 172 19.00 2.66 -10.77
C VAL A 172 20.46 2.71 -11.27
N MET A 173 20.84 1.85 -12.22
CA MET A 173 22.17 1.86 -12.84
C MET A 173 22.49 3.17 -13.62
N LEU A 174 21.47 3.88 -14.13
CA LEU A 174 21.65 5.14 -14.86
C LEU A 174 21.91 6.34 -13.92
N VAL A 175 21.30 6.37 -12.74
CA VAL A 175 21.42 7.50 -11.80
C VAL A 175 22.74 7.47 -11.02
N GLY A 176 23.32 6.29 -10.81
CA GLY A 176 24.61 6.11 -10.15
C GLY A 176 24.49 5.65 -8.70
N VAL A 177 25.63 5.63 -8.00
CA VAL A 177 25.81 4.85 -6.76
C VAL A 177 26.12 5.66 -5.51
N ASN A 178 26.26 6.98 -5.63
CA ASN A 178 26.34 7.86 -4.47
C ASN A 178 25.03 7.72 -3.66
N PRO A 179 25.05 7.49 -2.33
CA PRO A 179 23.85 7.19 -1.55
C PRO A 179 22.66 8.16 -1.74
N ALA A 180 22.93 9.46 -1.89
CA ALA A 180 21.86 10.44 -2.09
C ALA A 180 21.18 10.30 -3.46
N TRP A 181 21.98 10.05 -4.51
CA TRP A 181 21.51 9.83 -5.88
C TRP A 181 20.91 8.43 -6.06
N LEU A 182 21.45 7.43 -5.38
CA LEU A 182 20.94 6.06 -5.32
C LEU A 182 19.52 6.03 -4.75
N MET A 183 19.26 6.77 -3.66
CA MET A 183 17.91 6.97 -3.13
C MET A 183 16.97 7.63 -4.16
N LEU A 184 17.43 8.65 -4.90
CA LEU A 184 16.63 9.28 -5.96
C LEU A 184 16.34 8.29 -7.11
N GLY A 185 17.32 7.48 -7.51
CA GLY A 185 17.15 6.45 -8.54
C GLY A 185 16.14 5.37 -8.13
N PHE A 186 16.18 4.92 -6.87
CA PHE A 186 15.17 4.04 -6.30
C PHE A 186 13.77 4.70 -6.25
N MET A 187 13.67 5.96 -5.82
CA MET A 187 12.40 6.70 -5.81
C MET A 187 11.81 6.86 -7.22
N PHE A 188 12.63 7.28 -8.20
CA PHE A 188 12.18 7.42 -9.58
C PHE A 188 11.76 6.09 -10.19
N SER A 189 12.53 5.03 -9.96
CA SER A 189 12.21 3.67 -10.40
C SER A 189 10.88 3.18 -9.83
N ALA A 190 10.68 3.30 -8.51
CA ALA A 190 9.45 2.87 -7.86
C ALA A 190 8.26 3.73 -8.29
N ALA A 191 8.40 5.05 -8.40
CA ALA A 191 7.32 5.90 -8.90
C ALA A 191 6.94 5.58 -10.35
N PHE A 192 7.92 5.34 -11.22
CA PHE A 192 7.68 4.96 -12.62
C PHE A 192 6.97 3.61 -12.74
N LEU A 193 7.33 2.60 -11.94
CA LEU A 193 6.63 1.32 -11.93
C LEU A 193 5.20 1.45 -11.39
N SER A 194 5.02 2.21 -10.31
CA SER A 194 3.71 2.39 -9.65
C SER A 194 2.71 3.25 -10.44
N MET A 195 3.18 3.91 -11.50
CA MET A 195 2.31 4.56 -12.49
C MET A 195 1.50 3.54 -13.31
N TRP A 196 1.94 2.28 -13.38
CA TRP A 196 1.35 1.24 -14.24
C TRP A 196 0.99 -0.04 -13.49
N LEU A 197 1.70 -0.33 -12.40
CA LEU A 197 1.47 -1.43 -11.47
C LEU A 197 0.87 -0.90 -10.17
N SER A 198 0.27 -1.78 -9.35
CA SER A 198 -0.23 -1.35 -8.04
C SER A 198 0.91 -0.86 -7.12
N ASN A 199 0.58 0.10 -6.24
CA ASN A 199 1.50 0.59 -5.21
C ASN A 199 2.09 -0.56 -4.37
N THR A 200 1.23 -1.49 -3.94
CA THR A 200 1.59 -2.69 -3.17
C THR A 200 2.59 -3.57 -3.91
N SER A 201 2.28 -3.93 -5.16
CA SER A 201 3.15 -4.78 -6.00
C SER A 201 4.51 -4.12 -6.18
N THR A 202 4.53 -2.83 -6.50
CA THR A 202 5.76 -2.07 -6.73
C THR A 202 6.65 -2.03 -5.49
N ALA A 203 6.09 -1.75 -4.31
CA ALA A 203 6.84 -1.77 -3.06
C ALA A 203 7.38 -3.17 -2.74
N ALA A 204 6.56 -4.22 -2.88
CA ALA A 204 6.96 -5.61 -2.64
C ALA A 204 8.08 -6.08 -3.60
N MET A 205 8.07 -5.63 -4.86
CA MET A 205 9.08 -6.00 -5.87
C MET A 205 10.41 -5.28 -5.68
N VAL A 206 10.39 -4.01 -5.27
CA VAL A 206 11.61 -3.18 -5.16
C VAL A 206 12.29 -3.32 -3.79
N MET A 207 11.54 -3.59 -2.72
CA MET A 207 12.10 -3.67 -1.36
C MET A 207 13.20 -4.74 -1.18
N PRO A 208 13.12 -5.96 -1.74
CA PRO A 208 14.22 -6.93 -1.67
C PRO A 208 15.51 -6.45 -2.33
N ILE A 209 15.41 -5.66 -3.41
CA ILE A 209 16.57 -5.08 -4.12
C ILE A 209 17.21 -4.00 -3.24
N VAL A 210 16.38 -3.15 -2.61
CA VAL A 210 16.85 -2.13 -1.67
C VAL A 210 17.49 -2.75 -0.43
N GLU A 211 16.94 -3.84 0.10
CA GLU A 211 17.53 -4.57 1.23
C GLU A 211 18.91 -5.12 0.87
N ALA A 212 19.04 -5.79 -0.27
CA ALA A 212 20.31 -6.34 -0.74
C ALA A 212 21.38 -5.24 -0.93
N VAL A 213 21.00 -4.09 -1.48
CA VAL A 213 21.91 -2.95 -1.66
C VAL A 213 22.26 -2.28 -0.33
N ALA A 214 21.29 -2.10 0.58
CA ALA A 214 21.54 -1.51 1.90
C ALA A 214 22.50 -2.38 2.73
N GLN A 215 22.29 -3.69 2.78
CA GLN A 215 23.18 -4.64 3.46
C GLN A 215 24.61 -4.59 2.89
N GLN A 216 24.74 -4.47 1.57
CA GLN A 216 26.05 -4.42 0.91
C GLN A 216 26.81 -3.13 1.17
N ILE A 217 26.13 -1.99 1.32
CA ILE A 217 26.76 -0.73 1.77
C ILE A 217 27.27 -0.88 3.21
N ILE A 218 26.46 -1.45 4.11
CA ILE A 218 26.84 -1.68 5.53
C ILE A 218 28.07 -2.59 5.63
N ASN A 219 28.14 -3.65 4.82
CA ASN A 219 29.28 -4.56 4.80
C ASN A 219 30.55 -3.88 4.24
N ALA A 220 30.43 -3.12 3.14
CA ALA A 220 31.55 -2.37 2.57
C ALA A 220 32.09 -1.29 3.53
N ASP A 221 31.22 -0.68 4.32
CA ASP A 221 31.61 0.27 5.37
C ASP A 221 32.44 -0.40 6.48
N ALA A 222 32.01 -1.59 6.91
CA ALA A 222 32.73 -2.39 7.90
C ALA A 222 34.11 -2.87 7.40
N GLU A 223 34.25 -3.19 6.11
CA GLU A 223 35.55 -3.53 5.51
C GLU A 223 36.51 -2.33 5.47
N VAL A 224 36.02 -1.15 5.06
CA VAL A 224 36.84 0.08 5.02
C VAL A 224 37.29 0.49 6.42
N GLU A 225 36.41 0.42 7.42
CA GLU A 225 36.73 0.72 8.82
C GLU A 225 37.77 -0.28 9.38
N ALA A 226 37.62 -1.57 9.10
CA ALA A 226 38.61 -2.59 9.49
C ALA A 226 39.99 -2.34 8.84
N MET A 227 40.04 -1.94 7.56
CA MET A 227 41.28 -1.56 6.90
C MET A 227 41.92 -0.32 7.54
N GLN A 228 41.13 0.70 7.91
CA GLN A 228 41.64 1.90 8.59
C GLN A 228 42.20 1.58 9.98
N ILE A 229 41.52 0.74 10.77
CA ILE A 229 42.02 0.28 12.08
C ILE A 229 43.33 -0.51 11.90
N SER A 230 43.41 -1.42 10.92
CA SER A 230 44.63 -2.21 10.65
C SER A 230 45.83 -1.37 10.20
N SER A 231 45.60 -0.20 9.59
CA SER A 231 46.64 0.72 9.11
C SER A 231 47.03 1.79 10.13
N SER A 232 46.16 2.11 11.10
CA SER A 232 46.52 2.93 12.26
C SER A 232 47.18 2.14 13.40
N GLY A 233 46.93 0.83 13.51
CA GLY A 233 47.57 -0.02 14.53
C GLY A 233 49.07 -0.31 14.31
N GLY A 234 49.63 0.10 13.17
CA GLY A 234 51.02 -0.18 12.78
C GLY A 234 52.07 0.86 13.22
N ILE A 235 51.70 1.84 14.05
CA ILE A 235 52.63 2.89 14.53
C ILE A 235 52.60 2.96 16.07
N ASN A 236 53.14 1.91 16.70
CA ASN A 236 53.63 1.97 18.07
C ASN A 236 55.12 1.57 18.03
N ASN A 237 56.00 2.41 18.60
CA ASN A 237 57.43 2.40 18.27
C ASN A 237 58.18 1.18 18.82
N GLU A 238 58.70 0.33 17.92
CA GLU A 238 59.84 -0.56 18.23
C GLU A 238 61.17 0.23 18.12
N ALA A 239 61.47 1.10 19.08
CA ALA A 239 62.84 1.58 19.38
C ALA A 239 62.84 2.62 20.52
N LEU A 240 63.00 2.16 21.77
CA LEU A 240 63.71 2.81 22.89
C LEU A 240 63.24 2.20 24.22
N GLU A 241 64.02 1.25 24.76
CA GLU A 241 64.37 1.16 26.19
C GLU A 241 65.38 0.01 26.42
N LEU A 242 66.66 0.36 26.21
CA LEU A 242 67.79 -0.07 27.02
C LEU A 242 68.21 1.23 27.78
N ASP A 243 68.67 1.24 29.03
CA ASP A 243 69.40 0.22 29.79
C ASP A 243 69.30 0.49 31.33
N GLU A 244 70.00 -0.31 32.13
CA GLU A 244 70.39 -0.13 33.56
C GLU A 244 69.38 -0.45 34.69
N CYS A 245 69.25 -1.76 34.95
CA CYS A 245 69.76 -2.43 36.16
C CYS A 245 69.50 -1.83 37.58
N SER A 246 68.81 -2.58 38.45
CA SER A 246 69.39 -2.94 39.78
C SER A 246 68.68 -4.11 40.52
N THR A 247 69.50 -5.08 40.92
CA THR A 247 69.41 -5.96 42.11
C THR A 247 68.49 -7.21 42.09
N GLU A 248 69.13 -8.32 42.42
CA GLU A 248 68.66 -9.70 42.55
C GLU A 248 67.76 -9.92 43.79
N ILE A 249 66.80 -10.86 43.71
CA ILE A 249 66.59 -11.89 44.74
C ILE A 249 66.25 -13.22 44.06
N ASP A 250 67.13 -14.21 44.21
CA ASP A 250 66.89 -15.62 43.85
C ASP A 250 65.95 -16.30 44.86
N LEU A 251 65.11 -17.24 44.38
CA LEU A 251 64.79 -18.47 45.13
C LEU A 251 64.12 -19.56 44.25
N ASN A 252 64.86 -20.64 44.06
CA ASN A 252 64.55 -21.91 43.38
C ASN A 252 63.17 -22.54 43.67
N CYS A 253 62.62 -23.25 42.66
CA CYS A 253 62.49 -24.72 42.74
C CYS A 253 62.24 -25.40 41.36
N GLU A 254 63.20 -26.20 40.89
CA GLU A 254 62.91 -27.26 39.89
C GLU A 254 62.26 -28.48 40.56
N LYS A 255 61.40 -29.21 39.84
CA LYS A 255 61.37 -30.67 39.93
C LYS A 255 60.85 -31.35 38.66
N THR A 256 61.62 -32.34 38.21
CA THR A 256 61.41 -33.17 37.02
C THR A 256 60.54 -34.40 37.34
N GLU A 257 59.81 -34.94 36.35
CA GLU A 257 59.77 -36.36 35.90
C GLU A 257 58.66 -36.52 34.81
N LYS A 258 58.89 -37.04 33.60
CA LYS A 258 59.19 -38.44 33.16
C LYS A 258 58.00 -39.40 33.34
N HIS A 259 57.63 -40.33 32.42
CA HIS A 259 58.05 -40.71 31.05
C HIS A 259 57.13 -41.87 30.53
N ILE A 260 57.22 -42.27 29.24
CA ILE A 260 57.06 -43.65 28.68
C ILE A 260 55.70 -44.15 28.09
N ASN A 261 55.72 -44.29 26.75
CA ASN A 261 55.28 -45.39 25.83
C ASN A 261 53.82 -45.83 25.58
N GLY A 262 53.51 -46.15 24.30
CA GLY A 262 52.32 -46.94 23.92
C GLY A 262 51.98 -47.21 22.42
N PHE A 263 52.95 -47.55 21.56
CA PHE A 263 52.84 -48.28 20.26
C PHE A 263 51.44 -48.66 19.65
N THR A 264 51.15 -48.29 18.39
CA THR A 264 50.88 -49.19 17.19
C THR A 264 50.13 -48.51 16.03
N ASN A 265 50.29 -49.07 14.82
CA ASN A 265 49.64 -48.65 13.55
C ASN A 265 48.21 -49.19 13.41
N GLY A 266 47.35 -48.51 12.65
CA GLY A 266 46.07 -49.08 12.18
C GLY A 266 45.28 -48.17 11.24
N SER A 267 44.83 -48.71 10.11
CA SER A 267 43.90 -48.08 9.16
C SER A 267 42.47 -48.67 9.31
N VAL A 268 41.52 -48.21 8.47
CA VAL A 268 40.21 -48.83 8.14
C VAL A 268 38.93 -48.28 8.84
N THR A 269 38.20 -47.44 8.07
CA THR A 269 36.73 -47.30 7.87
C THR A 269 35.65 -47.58 8.94
N LYS A 270 34.61 -46.71 8.83
CA LYS A 270 33.14 -46.98 8.81
C LYS A 270 32.33 -47.12 10.12
N GLY A 271 31.20 -46.38 10.15
CA GLY A 271 30.02 -46.60 11.01
C GLY A 271 30.16 -46.03 12.43
N SER A 272 29.11 -45.66 13.16
CA SER A 272 27.67 -45.49 12.88
C SER A 272 27.07 -44.59 13.99
N CYS A 273 25.81 -44.14 13.86
CA CYS A 273 24.98 -43.81 15.03
C CYS A 273 24.94 -45.04 16.00
N GLU A 274 24.61 -44.92 17.30
CA GLU A 274 23.48 -44.16 17.85
C GLU A 274 23.52 -44.07 19.41
N LYS A 275 22.90 -43.01 19.96
CA LYS A 275 22.21 -42.86 21.28
C LYS A 275 22.77 -43.36 22.63
N GLU A 276 22.63 -42.44 23.61
CA GLU A 276 22.13 -42.59 25.00
C GLU A 276 22.75 -43.64 25.96
N MET A 277 23.17 -43.22 27.16
CA MET A 277 22.46 -43.52 28.44
C MET A 277 23.10 -42.83 29.67
N TYR A 278 22.26 -42.60 30.71
CA TYR A 278 22.43 -41.93 32.00
C TYR A 278 23.77 -41.99 32.77
N LEU A 279 23.99 -40.93 33.57
CA LEU A 279 24.24 -41.09 35.02
C LEU A 279 23.57 -39.93 35.78
N GLU A 280 22.91 -40.25 36.89
CA GLU A 280 22.30 -39.30 37.83
C GLU A 280 23.33 -38.84 38.87
N GLU A 281 23.17 -37.63 39.40
CA GLU A 281 23.46 -37.38 40.82
C GLU A 281 22.59 -36.23 41.35
N GLU A 282 21.97 -36.45 42.51
CA GLU A 282 21.05 -35.50 43.14
C GLU A 282 21.81 -34.39 43.87
N PHE A 283 21.33 -33.14 43.83
CA PHE A 283 21.58 -32.22 44.93
C PHE A 283 20.40 -31.27 45.25
N SER A 284 20.14 -31.19 46.56
CA SER A 284 19.06 -30.51 47.28
C SER A 284 18.37 -29.26 46.67
N ASN A 285 17.06 -29.22 46.86
CA ASN A 285 16.18 -28.04 46.81
C ASN A 285 16.80 -26.77 47.42
N GLY A 286 16.53 -25.58 46.84
CA GLY A 286 16.80 -24.33 47.55
C GLY A 286 16.52 -22.98 46.86
N ALA A 287 16.63 -22.84 45.53
CA ALA A 287 16.49 -21.54 44.86
C ALA A 287 16.22 -21.64 43.34
N CYS A 288 14.95 -21.58 42.89
CA CYS A 288 14.62 -21.54 41.45
C CYS A 288 13.58 -20.49 41.00
N ASP A 289 12.88 -19.80 41.92
CA ASP A 289 11.88 -18.78 41.53
C ASP A 289 12.46 -17.37 41.30
N LEU A 290 13.75 -17.14 41.59
CA LEU A 290 14.44 -15.89 41.25
C LEU A 290 15.05 -15.94 39.84
N HIS A 291 15.70 -17.06 39.50
CA HIS A 291 16.44 -17.20 38.24
C HIS A 291 15.53 -17.29 37.00
N LYS A 292 14.25 -17.64 37.19
CA LYS A 292 13.27 -17.61 36.09
C LYS A 292 12.82 -16.19 35.72
N LYS A 293 12.93 -15.23 36.64
CA LYS A 293 12.70 -13.80 36.36
C LYS A 293 13.89 -13.18 35.66
N GLU A 294 15.11 -13.47 36.12
CA GLU A 294 16.34 -13.05 35.45
C GLU A 294 16.37 -13.57 34.01
N LEU A 295 16.06 -14.86 33.78
CA LEU A 295 16.04 -15.42 32.43
C LEU A 295 14.92 -14.87 31.53
N GLU A 296 13.79 -14.41 32.08
CA GLU A 296 12.72 -13.75 31.30
C GLU A 296 13.03 -12.25 31.04
N GLU A 297 13.75 -11.58 31.94
CA GLU A 297 14.27 -10.23 31.73
C GLU A 297 15.46 -10.22 30.74
N ASP A 298 16.37 -11.19 30.82
CA ASP A 298 17.46 -11.39 29.85
C ASP A 298 16.91 -11.63 28.42
N ILE A 299 15.84 -12.44 28.25
CA ILE A 299 15.21 -12.67 26.94
C ILE A 299 14.48 -11.41 26.41
N GLN A 300 14.11 -10.48 27.29
CA GLN A 300 13.49 -9.21 26.94
C GLN A 300 14.55 -8.14 26.60
N GLU A 301 15.65 -8.07 27.35
CA GLU A 301 16.81 -7.23 27.04
C GLU A 301 17.52 -7.70 25.78
N ASP A 302 17.75 -9.01 25.58
CA ASP A 302 18.39 -9.50 24.34
C ASP A 302 17.52 -9.25 23.11
N LYS A 303 16.20 -9.07 23.24
CA LYS A 303 15.34 -8.59 22.14
C LYS A 303 15.52 -7.10 21.84
N LEU A 304 15.61 -6.25 22.85
CA LEU A 304 15.95 -4.82 22.66
C LEU A 304 17.37 -4.66 22.09
N VAL A 305 18.35 -5.39 22.62
CA VAL A 305 19.75 -5.43 22.18
C VAL A 305 19.90 -6.11 20.81
N SER A 306 19.04 -7.05 20.42
CA SER A 306 19.09 -7.65 19.07
C SER A 306 18.83 -6.65 17.94
N SER A 307 18.05 -5.59 18.19
CA SER A 307 17.85 -4.52 17.21
C SER A 307 19.10 -3.66 17.01
N GLU A 308 19.92 -3.51 18.05
CA GLU A 308 21.16 -2.72 18.00
C GLU A 308 22.32 -3.51 17.39
N LYS A 309 22.32 -4.86 17.49
CA LYS A 309 23.33 -5.73 16.87
C LYS A 309 23.27 -5.81 15.32
N ARG A 310 22.26 -5.23 14.64
CA ARG A 310 22.15 -5.24 13.16
C ARG A 310 22.94 -4.11 12.45
N TYR A 311 23.34 -3.05 13.15
CA TYR A 311 24.01 -1.88 12.57
C TYR A 311 25.19 -1.43 13.43
N ARG A 312 26.36 -1.19 12.81
CA ARG A 312 27.54 -0.67 13.52
C ARG A 312 27.48 0.84 13.76
N SER A 313 27.01 1.61 12.78
CA SER A 313 26.89 3.07 12.91
C SER A 313 25.44 3.54 12.85
N LYS A 314 25.14 4.56 13.65
CA LYS A 314 23.88 5.31 13.59
C LYS A 314 23.63 5.88 12.18
N LYS A 315 24.69 6.22 11.43
CA LYS A 315 24.58 6.74 10.05
C LYS A 315 23.99 5.69 9.10
N ASP A 316 24.43 4.44 9.22
CA ASP A 316 24.06 3.36 8.32
C ASP A 316 22.61 2.92 8.57
N HIS A 317 22.19 2.89 9.86
CA HIS A 317 20.80 2.66 10.23
C HIS A 317 19.89 3.75 9.66
N MET A 318 20.25 5.03 9.81
CA MET A 318 19.44 6.14 9.26
C MET A 318 19.38 6.11 7.73
N MET A 319 20.47 5.75 7.04
CA MET A 319 20.47 5.57 5.58
C MET A 319 19.55 4.41 5.16
N CYS A 320 19.58 3.27 5.86
CA CYS A 320 18.70 2.15 5.57
C CYS A 320 17.22 2.51 5.80
N LYS A 321 16.89 3.18 6.93
CA LYS A 321 15.55 3.74 7.18
C LYS A 321 15.09 4.65 6.03
N ALA A 322 15.96 5.57 5.59
CA ALA A 322 15.64 6.50 4.53
C ALA A 322 15.39 5.79 3.19
N MET A 323 16.21 4.80 2.82
CA MET A 323 16.03 3.98 1.62
C MET A 323 14.70 3.20 1.64
N CYS A 324 14.31 2.64 2.79
CA CYS A 324 13.03 1.96 2.96
C CYS A 324 11.85 2.92 2.74
N LEU A 325 11.86 4.07 3.40
CA LEU A 325 10.80 5.09 3.29
C LEU A 325 10.71 5.68 1.89
N CYS A 326 11.85 5.87 1.21
CA CYS A 326 11.90 6.26 -0.19
C CYS A 326 11.03 5.35 -1.06
N ILE A 327 11.05 4.03 -0.88
CA ILE A 327 10.23 3.09 -1.68
C ILE A 327 8.74 3.19 -1.37
N ALA A 328 8.35 3.18 -0.08
CA ALA A 328 6.94 3.22 0.31
C ALA A 328 6.25 4.52 -0.13
N TYR A 329 6.94 5.65 0.00
CA TYR A 329 6.38 6.94 -0.37
C TYR A 329 6.43 7.16 -1.88
N SER A 330 7.52 6.82 -2.58
CA SER A 330 7.61 7.01 -4.04
C SER A 330 6.68 6.10 -4.85
N SER A 331 6.43 4.86 -4.41
CA SER A 331 5.40 4.01 -5.04
C SER A 331 4.02 4.68 -4.96
N THR A 332 3.59 5.05 -3.76
CA THR A 332 2.33 5.78 -3.53
C THR A 332 2.23 7.09 -4.31
N ILE A 333 3.30 7.89 -4.36
CA ILE A 333 3.36 9.14 -5.15
C ILE A 333 3.27 8.84 -6.65
N GLY A 334 3.96 7.79 -7.14
CA GLY A 334 3.93 7.37 -8.55
C GLY A 334 2.53 6.98 -9.04
N GLY A 335 1.75 6.32 -8.18
CA GLY A 335 0.36 5.92 -8.45
C GLY A 335 -0.60 7.08 -8.74
N LEU A 336 -0.26 8.31 -8.34
CA LEU A 336 -1.05 9.52 -8.66
C LEU A 336 -1.06 9.85 -10.17
N THR A 337 0.02 9.49 -10.87
CA THR A 337 0.35 10.01 -12.21
C THR A 337 -0.65 9.61 -13.29
N THR A 338 -1.30 8.46 -13.16
CA THR A 338 -2.29 7.93 -14.10
C THR A 338 -3.61 7.70 -13.39
N ILE A 339 -4.69 7.60 -14.18
CA ILE A 339 -5.96 7.10 -13.64
C ILE A 339 -5.77 5.68 -13.09
N THR A 340 -4.96 4.85 -13.76
CA THR A 340 -4.82 3.41 -13.47
C THR A 340 -3.87 3.06 -12.31
N GLY A 341 -3.00 3.97 -11.87
CA GLY A 341 -1.95 3.68 -10.88
C GLY A 341 -2.48 3.44 -9.46
N THR A 342 -3.55 4.14 -9.05
CA THR A 342 -4.21 3.94 -7.75
C THR A 342 -5.72 3.80 -7.88
N SER A 343 -6.28 2.94 -7.04
CA SER A 343 -7.73 2.71 -6.93
C SER A 343 -8.54 3.99 -6.66
N THR A 344 -7.97 4.99 -5.97
CA THR A 344 -8.68 6.25 -5.69
C THR A 344 -8.98 7.05 -6.96
N ASN A 345 -8.04 7.06 -7.91
CA ASN A 345 -8.18 7.78 -9.17
C ASN A 345 -9.23 7.11 -10.06
N LEU A 346 -9.26 5.77 -10.07
CA LEU A 346 -10.28 4.97 -10.75
C LEU A 346 -11.68 5.19 -10.17
N ILE A 347 -11.83 5.19 -8.84
CA ILE A 347 -13.11 5.48 -8.16
C ILE A 347 -13.59 6.89 -8.52
N PHE A 348 -12.70 7.89 -8.44
CA PHE A 348 -13.03 9.25 -8.84
C PHE A 348 -13.50 9.33 -10.29
N ALA A 349 -12.75 8.79 -11.24
CA ALA A 349 -13.05 8.93 -12.66
C ALA A 349 -14.45 8.39 -13.01
N GLU A 350 -14.78 7.18 -12.55
CA GLU A 350 -16.06 6.54 -12.86
C GLU A 350 -17.23 7.10 -12.03
N GLN A 351 -17.01 7.47 -10.76
CA GLN A 351 -18.08 8.13 -9.98
C GLN A 351 -18.40 9.53 -10.53
N PHE A 352 -17.36 10.28 -10.93
CA PHE A 352 -17.51 11.57 -11.59
C PHE A 352 -18.22 11.43 -12.94
N GLN A 353 -17.82 10.46 -13.77
CA GLN A 353 -18.47 10.18 -15.06
C GLN A 353 -19.92 9.68 -14.91
N THR A 354 -20.22 8.91 -13.87
CA THR A 354 -21.61 8.48 -13.56
C THR A 354 -22.49 9.66 -13.19
N ARG A 355 -21.99 10.63 -12.40
CA ARG A 355 -22.75 11.83 -11.99
C ARG A 355 -22.82 12.91 -13.09
N TYR A 356 -21.76 13.07 -13.87
CA TYR A 356 -21.61 14.11 -14.90
C TYR A 356 -21.31 13.50 -16.28
N PRO A 357 -22.23 12.73 -16.89
CA PRO A 357 -21.98 11.98 -18.12
C PRO A 357 -21.72 12.86 -19.35
N GLU A 358 -22.10 14.14 -19.32
CA GLU A 358 -21.82 15.11 -20.39
C GLU A 358 -20.43 15.75 -20.29
N CYS A 359 -19.68 15.53 -19.19
CA CYS A 359 -18.33 16.06 -19.03
C CYS A 359 -17.31 15.20 -19.79
N THR A 360 -16.72 15.75 -20.86
CA THR A 360 -15.66 15.08 -21.64
C THR A 360 -14.24 15.53 -21.27
N GLU A 361 -14.08 16.38 -20.25
CA GLU A 361 -12.80 17.02 -19.91
C GLU A 361 -11.81 16.06 -19.20
N ILE A 362 -12.33 15.07 -18.47
CA ILE A 362 -11.53 14.06 -17.78
C ILE A 362 -11.34 12.84 -18.70
N ASN A 363 -10.10 12.60 -19.11
CA ASN A 363 -9.66 11.40 -19.82
C ASN A 363 -8.25 10.99 -19.35
N PHE A 364 -7.77 9.82 -19.76
CA PHE A 364 -6.43 9.35 -19.37
C PHE A 364 -5.33 10.38 -19.65
N GLY A 365 -5.38 11.06 -20.81
CA GLY A 365 -4.40 12.05 -21.23
C GLY A 365 -4.44 13.34 -20.39
N THR A 366 -5.63 13.89 -20.14
CA THR A 366 -5.79 15.12 -19.33
C THR A 366 -5.43 14.86 -17.88
N TRP A 367 -5.82 13.73 -17.30
CA TRP A 367 -5.37 13.31 -15.97
C TRP A 367 -3.84 13.20 -15.88
N PHE A 368 -3.21 12.54 -16.86
CA PHE A 368 -1.76 12.41 -16.89
C PHE A 368 -1.04 13.78 -16.96
N VAL A 369 -1.50 14.69 -17.82
CA VAL A 369 -0.94 16.04 -17.95
C VAL A 369 -1.10 16.86 -16.66
N LEU A 370 -2.22 16.72 -15.95
CA LEU A 370 -2.43 17.32 -14.64
C LEU A 370 -1.46 16.77 -13.58
N CYS A 371 -1.31 15.45 -13.53
CA CYS A 371 -0.69 14.75 -12.41
C CYS A 371 0.82 14.54 -12.56
N ILE A 372 1.39 14.49 -13.77
CA ILE A 372 2.84 14.31 -13.91
C ILE A 372 3.68 15.46 -13.28
N PRO A 373 3.30 16.75 -13.35
CA PRO A 373 4.05 17.80 -12.64
C PRO A 373 3.90 17.68 -11.13
N ILE A 374 2.72 17.28 -10.63
CA ILE A 374 2.45 17.01 -9.20
C ILE A 374 3.40 15.92 -8.71
N THR A 375 3.44 14.78 -9.40
CA THR A 375 4.30 13.63 -9.07
C THR A 375 5.78 14.05 -9.08
N VAL A 376 6.26 14.73 -10.12
CA VAL A 376 7.68 15.11 -10.23
C VAL A 376 8.09 16.09 -9.12
N ILE A 377 7.28 17.12 -8.86
CA ILE A 377 7.54 18.08 -7.78
C ILE A 377 7.52 17.36 -6.42
N LEU A 378 6.51 16.53 -6.16
CA LEU A 378 6.36 15.83 -4.89
C LEU A 378 7.47 14.79 -4.65
N LEU A 379 7.95 14.08 -5.68
CA LEU A 379 9.10 13.18 -5.57
C LEU A 379 10.39 13.94 -5.22
N ILE A 380 10.66 15.07 -5.88
CA ILE A 380 11.84 15.90 -5.62
C ILE A 380 11.80 16.47 -4.20
N LEU A 381 10.66 17.03 -3.79
CA LEU A 381 10.47 17.56 -2.44
C LEU A 381 10.54 16.46 -1.36
N SER A 382 9.97 15.29 -1.61
CA SER A 382 10.05 14.13 -0.70
C SER A 382 11.48 13.60 -0.60
N TRP A 383 12.24 13.59 -1.69
CA TRP A 383 13.65 13.24 -1.67
C TRP A 383 14.45 14.21 -0.80
N PHE A 384 14.34 15.52 -1.03
CA PHE A 384 14.99 16.53 -0.18
C PHE A 384 14.59 16.43 1.30
N TRP A 385 13.31 16.20 1.59
CA TRP A 385 12.78 16.05 2.95
C TRP A 385 13.38 14.82 3.66
N LEU A 386 13.38 13.65 3.01
CA LEU A 386 13.93 12.41 3.57
C LEU A 386 15.46 12.49 3.74
N GLN A 387 16.18 13.10 2.78
CA GLN A 387 17.62 13.36 2.91
C GLN A 387 17.90 14.24 4.14
N TRP A 388 17.17 15.36 4.29
CA TRP A 388 17.36 16.25 5.42
C TRP A 388 17.03 15.58 6.76
N LEU A 389 15.92 14.84 6.84
CA LEU A 389 15.44 14.22 8.08
C LEU A 389 16.36 13.10 8.59
N PHE A 390 16.96 12.29 7.71
CA PHE A 390 17.74 11.11 8.09
C PHE A 390 19.26 11.26 7.91
N LEU A 391 19.73 12.00 6.89
CA LEU A 391 21.16 12.17 6.59
C LEU A 391 21.69 13.57 6.97
N GLY A 392 20.81 14.56 7.15
CA GLY A 392 21.17 15.93 7.57
C GLY A 392 21.57 16.85 6.41
N PHE A 393 21.73 18.15 6.71
CA PHE A 393 22.14 19.14 5.70
C PHE A 393 23.64 19.07 5.39
N SER A 394 24.01 18.38 4.32
CA SER A 394 25.35 18.41 3.73
C SER A 394 25.30 18.72 2.23
N PHE A 395 24.85 19.95 1.89
CA PHE A 395 24.72 20.42 0.49
C PHE A 395 26.01 20.25 -0.32
N GLN A 396 27.19 20.42 0.31
CA GLN A 396 28.48 20.21 -0.34
C GLN A 396 28.77 18.75 -0.67
N GLU A 397 28.23 17.76 0.06
CA GLU A 397 28.45 16.35 -0.24
C GLU A 397 27.44 15.83 -1.27
N MET A 398 26.20 16.35 -1.25
CA MET A 398 25.14 16.00 -2.21
C MET A 398 25.50 16.34 -3.67
N PHE A 399 26.23 17.45 -3.88
CA PHE A 399 26.71 17.89 -5.20
C PHE A 399 28.19 17.58 -5.48
N LYS A 400 28.92 16.91 -4.56
CA LYS A 400 30.28 16.40 -4.83
C LYS A 400 30.19 15.16 -5.73
N CYS A 401 30.08 15.40 -7.03
CA CYS A 401 30.33 14.40 -8.06
C CYS A 401 31.85 14.09 -8.12
N GLY A 402 32.31 13.29 -7.15
CA GLY A 402 33.70 12.87 -7.02
C GLY A 402 34.12 12.01 -8.20
N LYS A 403 35.23 12.36 -8.88
CA LYS A 403 35.76 11.57 -10.01
C LYS A 403 36.32 10.21 -9.58
N GLN A 404 36.64 10.02 -8.29
CA GLN A 404 37.00 8.73 -7.71
C GLN A 404 35.77 8.14 -7.03
N LYS A 405 35.35 6.96 -7.48
CA LYS A 405 34.31 6.18 -6.81
C LYS A 405 34.85 5.63 -5.49
N THR A 406 34.08 5.80 -4.43
CA THR A 406 34.33 5.19 -3.12
C THR A 406 34.18 3.67 -3.20
N GLN A 407 34.86 2.89 -2.34
CA GLN A 407 34.67 1.43 -2.27
C GLN A 407 33.18 1.04 -2.12
N ARG A 408 32.45 1.80 -1.31
CA ARG A 408 30.98 1.72 -1.11
C ARG A 408 30.20 1.75 -2.44
N GLU A 409 30.57 2.65 -3.34
CA GLU A 409 29.91 2.85 -4.63
C GLU A 409 30.28 1.73 -5.62
N ILE A 410 31.50 1.20 -5.53
CA ILE A 410 31.96 0.06 -6.34
C ILE A 410 31.21 -1.21 -5.92
N ALA A 411 31.12 -1.49 -4.62
CA ALA A 411 30.37 -2.62 -4.07
C ALA A 411 28.88 -2.56 -4.43
N SER A 412 28.24 -1.41 -4.20
CA SER A 412 26.82 -1.18 -4.54
C SER A 412 26.55 -1.36 -6.04
N ALA A 413 27.42 -0.83 -6.90
CA ALA A 413 27.25 -0.94 -8.36
C ALA A 413 27.43 -2.38 -8.83
N LYS A 414 28.34 -3.12 -8.21
CA LYS A 414 28.53 -4.55 -8.48
C LYS A 414 27.27 -5.34 -8.14
N VAL A 415 26.65 -5.12 -6.98
CA VAL A 415 25.44 -5.85 -6.55
C VAL A 415 24.26 -5.58 -7.49
N ILE A 416 24.01 -4.33 -7.84
CA ILE A 416 22.94 -3.96 -8.78
C ILE A 416 23.19 -4.56 -10.17
N LYS A 417 24.45 -4.59 -10.61
CA LYS A 417 24.85 -5.22 -11.87
C LYS A 417 24.73 -6.75 -11.82
N ASP A 418 25.15 -7.39 -10.73
CA ASP A 418 25.06 -8.84 -10.57
C ASP A 418 23.58 -9.28 -10.57
N GLU A 419 22.66 -8.52 -9.97
CA GLU A 419 21.21 -8.74 -10.09
C GLU A 419 20.66 -8.48 -11.51
N TYR A 420 21.20 -7.50 -12.24
CA TYR A 420 20.82 -7.27 -13.64
C TYR A 420 21.30 -8.40 -14.56
N ASP A 421 22.54 -8.85 -14.38
CA ASP A 421 23.15 -9.92 -15.18
C ASP A 421 22.49 -11.29 -14.88
N ARG A 422 21.97 -11.50 -13.65
CA ARG A 422 21.10 -12.65 -13.29
C ARG A 422 19.80 -12.75 -14.09
N LEU A 423 19.25 -11.63 -14.61
CA LEU A 423 18.07 -11.64 -15.47
C LEU A 423 18.37 -12.15 -16.90
N GLY A 424 19.64 -12.38 -17.24
CA GLY A 424 20.05 -12.82 -18.57
C GLY A 424 19.73 -11.82 -19.70
N PRO A 425 19.85 -12.24 -20.98
CA PRO A 425 19.48 -11.40 -22.12
C PRO A 425 17.97 -11.14 -22.14
N ILE A 426 17.54 -10.04 -22.77
CA ILE A 426 16.12 -9.69 -22.90
C ILE A 426 15.36 -10.80 -23.65
N SER A 427 14.31 -11.32 -23.02
CA SER A 427 13.50 -12.41 -23.58
C SER A 427 12.50 -11.92 -24.63
N TYR A 428 11.99 -12.83 -25.46
CA TYR A 428 10.96 -12.51 -26.46
C TYR A 428 9.69 -11.95 -25.80
N GLN A 429 9.32 -12.51 -24.65
CA GLN A 429 8.11 -12.19 -23.91
C GLN A 429 8.16 -10.81 -23.27
N GLU A 430 9.35 -10.40 -22.79
CA GLU A 430 9.61 -9.04 -22.36
C GLU A 430 9.46 -8.04 -23.51
N ILE A 431 10.00 -8.34 -24.69
CA ILE A 431 9.88 -7.47 -25.88
C ILE A 431 8.42 -7.34 -26.31
N VAL A 432 7.68 -8.45 -26.40
CA VAL A 432 6.26 -8.41 -26.77
C VAL A 432 5.43 -7.66 -25.73
N THR A 433 5.64 -7.92 -24.43
CA THR A 433 4.96 -7.19 -23.36
C THR A 433 5.26 -5.69 -23.43
N LEU A 434 6.51 -5.31 -23.69
CA LEU A 434 6.91 -3.90 -23.85
C LEU A 434 6.27 -3.25 -25.09
N ILE A 435 6.12 -3.97 -26.20
CA ILE A 435 5.43 -3.48 -27.40
C ILE A 435 3.94 -3.26 -27.11
N ILE A 436 3.25 -4.23 -26.50
CA ILE A 436 1.82 -4.09 -26.15
C ILE A 436 1.62 -2.95 -25.14
N PHE A 437 2.50 -2.83 -24.15
CA PHE A 437 2.54 -1.72 -23.18
C PHE A 437 2.61 -0.35 -23.87
N VAL A 438 3.59 -0.17 -24.77
CA VAL A 438 3.75 1.10 -25.52
C VAL A 438 2.54 1.36 -26.41
N LEU A 439 1.99 0.34 -27.07
CA LEU A 439 0.79 0.48 -27.91
C LEU A 439 -0.46 0.85 -27.08
N MET A 440 -0.65 0.26 -25.89
CA MET A 440 -1.74 0.60 -24.98
C MET A 440 -1.63 2.06 -24.51
N ALA A 441 -0.45 2.49 -24.08
CA ALA A 441 -0.21 3.87 -23.68
C ALA A 441 -0.45 4.86 -24.85
N LEU A 442 0.05 4.54 -26.05
CA LEU A 442 -0.20 5.35 -27.25
C LEU A 442 -1.70 5.43 -27.59
N LEU A 443 -2.47 4.35 -27.46
CA LEU A 443 -3.92 4.38 -27.68
C LEU A 443 -4.62 5.33 -26.69
N TRP A 444 -4.30 5.29 -25.39
CA TRP A 444 -4.90 6.23 -24.45
C TRP A 444 -4.57 7.69 -24.78
N PHE A 445 -3.29 8.00 -25.03
CA PHE A 445 -2.88 9.37 -25.37
C PHE A 445 -3.43 9.88 -26.71
N THR A 446 -3.75 8.99 -27.65
CA THR A 446 -4.28 9.37 -28.97
C THR A 446 -5.79 9.19 -29.12
N ARG A 447 -6.53 8.83 -28.06
CA ARG A 447 -7.99 8.64 -28.09
C ARG A 447 -8.72 9.94 -28.42
N ASP A 448 -8.57 10.92 -27.55
CA ASP A 448 -9.10 12.27 -27.70
C ASP A 448 -8.14 13.30 -27.08
N PRO A 449 -7.04 13.62 -27.80
CA PRO A 449 -5.97 14.47 -27.27
C PRO A 449 -6.31 15.97 -27.28
N GLY A 450 -7.47 16.38 -27.80
CA GLY A 450 -7.93 17.78 -27.83
C GLY A 450 -7.25 18.69 -28.86
N PHE A 451 -5.97 18.46 -29.22
CA PHE A 451 -5.25 19.27 -30.21
C PHE A 451 -5.27 18.72 -31.65
N PHE A 452 -5.68 17.47 -31.83
CA PHE A 452 -6.02 16.87 -33.14
C PHE A 452 -7.18 15.90 -32.97
N PRO A 453 -7.96 15.58 -34.02
CA PRO A 453 -8.98 14.54 -33.96
C PRO A 453 -8.30 13.19 -33.70
N GLY A 454 -8.40 12.70 -32.46
CA GLY A 454 -7.86 11.42 -32.04
C GLY A 454 -8.56 10.23 -32.69
N TRP A 455 -8.12 9.00 -32.43
CA TRP A 455 -8.68 7.83 -33.10
C TRP A 455 -10.17 7.58 -32.76
N ALA A 456 -10.70 8.16 -31.67
CA ALA A 456 -12.15 8.14 -31.40
C ALA A 456 -12.96 8.84 -32.52
N ALA A 457 -12.37 9.81 -33.21
CA ALA A 457 -13.01 10.51 -34.34
C ALA A 457 -13.15 9.63 -35.60
N LEU A 458 -12.49 8.45 -35.67
CA LEU A 458 -12.70 7.47 -36.74
C LEU A 458 -14.09 6.82 -36.70
N PHE A 459 -14.80 6.95 -35.58
CA PHE A 459 -16.16 6.42 -35.37
C PHE A 459 -17.19 7.56 -35.18
N PRO A 460 -17.34 8.48 -36.16
CA PRO A 460 -18.14 9.70 -35.98
C PRO A 460 -19.64 9.43 -35.78
N GLN A 461 -20.12 8.24 -36.16
CA GLN A 461 -21.51 7.79 -35.95
C GLN A 461 -21.82 7.47 -34.47
N TYR A 462 -20.79 7.22 -33.64
CA TYR A 462 -20.92 6.71 -32.27
C TYR A 462 -20.05 7.53 -31.30
N LYS A 463 -20.18 8.87 -31.36
CA LYS A 463 -19.40 9.78 -30.50
C LYS A 463 -19.63 9.44 -29.01
N GLY A 464 -18.54 9.21 -28.28
CA GLY A 464 -18.56 8.86 -26.85
C GLY A 464 -18.69 7.37 -26.52
N TYR A 465 -18.89 6.48 -27.50
CA TYR A 465 -19.03 5.03 -27.25
C TYR A 465 -17.67 4.35 -27.02
N ALA A 466 -16.60 4.85 -27.65
CA ALA A 466 -15.25 4.31 -27.49
C ALA A 466 -14.51 5.02 -26.35
N THR A 467 -14.33 4.31 -25.23
CA THR A 467 -13.72 4.82 -23.99
C THR A 467 -12.27 4.33 -23.81
N ASP A 468 -11.57 4.80 -22.78
CA ASP A 468 -10.23 4.29 -22.40
C ASP A 468 -10.27 2.78 -22.11
N SER A 469 -11.40 2.31 -21.58
CA SER A 469 -11.73 0.92 -21.27
C SER A 469 -11.80 0.05 -22.54
N THR A 470 -12.30 0.62 -23.64
CA THR A 470 -12.34 -0.07 -24.94
C THR A 470 -10.94 -0.38 -25.46
N ALA A 471 -10.02 0.58 -25.38
CA ALA A 471 -8.62 0.39 -25.78
C ALA A 471 -7.87 -0.58 -24.83
N ALA A 472 -8.11 -0.45 -23.53
CA ALA A 472 -7.52 -1.33 -22.52
C ALA A 472 -7.96 -2.79 -22.71
N LEU A 473 -9.26 -3.04 -22.93
CA LEU A 473 -9.81 -4.38 -23.14
C LEU A 473 -9.29 -5.01 -24.45
N LEU A 474 -9.20 -4.24 -25.53
CA LEU A 474 -8.61 -4.71 -26.79
C LEU A 474 -7.16 -5.20 -26.60
N MET A 475 -6.33 -4.40 -25.93
CA MET A 475 -4.94 -4.77 -25.64
C MET A 475 -4.85 -5.91 -24.60
N GLY A 476 -5.77 -5.97 -23.63
CA GLY A 476 -5.92 -7.07 -22.69
C GLY A 476 -6.20 -8.41 -23.37
N LEU A 477 -7.09 -8.43 -24.36
CA LEU A 477 -7.40 -9.62 -25.16
C LEU A 477 -6.18 -10.11 -25.97
N ILE A 478 -5.34 -9.21 -26.46
CA ILE A 478 -4.13 -9.55 -27.23
C ILE A 478 -3.15 -10.39 -26.40
N PHE A 479 -3.04 -10.18 -25.08
CA PHE A 479 -2.20 -11.01 -24.20
C PHE A 479 -2.65 -12.48 -24.13
N PHE A 480 -3.93 -12.79 -24.38
CA PHE A 480 -4.44 -14.17 -24.46
C PHE A 480 -4.31 -14.80 -25.86
N ILE A 481 -4.00 -14.00 -26.89
CA ILE A 481 -3.93 -14.41 -28.31
C ILE A 481 -2.48 -14.59 -28.80
N ILE A 482 -1.53 -13.83 -28.25
CA ILE A 482 -0.13 -13.96 -28.66
C ILE A 482 0.53 -15.12 -27.89
N PRO A 483 1.18 -16.08 -28.58
CA PRO A 483 1.89 -17.18 -27.91
C PRO A 483 3.13 -16.67 -27.17
N ALA A 484 3.35 -17.17 -25.96
CA ALA A 484 4.52 -16.88 -25.13
C ALA A 484 5.83 -17.36 -25.77
N TYR A 485 5.80 -18.40 -26.59
CA TYR A 485 6.98 -18.94 -27.25
C TYR A 485 6.78 -18.94 -28.78
N PRO A 486 7.68 -18.34 -29.57
CA PRO A 486 7.60 -18.44 -31.02
C PRO A 486 7.82 -19.89 -31.43
N SER A 487 6.98 -20.37 -32.37
CA SER A 487 7.00 -21.77 -32.81
C SER A 487 8.40 -22.20 -33.25
N LYS A 488 8.97 -23.19 -32.55
CA LYS A 488 10.26 -23.78 -32.92
C LYS A 488 10.12 -24.39 -34.31
N LYS A 489 10.95 -23.96 -35.26
CA LYS A 489 11.03 -24.61 -36.58
C LYS A 489 11.20 -26.11 -36.39
N ALA A 490 10.25 -26.89 -36.91
CA ALA A 490 10.20 -28.32 -36.73
C ALA A 490 11.51 -28.97 -37.21
N THR A 491 12.37 -29.35 -36.27
CA THR A 491 13.53 -30.19 -36.56
C THR A 491 13.00 -31.60 -36.76
N ALA A 492 13.24 -32.17 -37.93
CA ALA A 492 12.52 -33.36 -38.39
C ALA A 492 12.60 -34.54 -37.40
N GLY A 493 11.45 -35.16 -37.11
CA GLY A 493 11.39 -36.50 -36.49
C GLY A 493 10.88 -36.58 -35.05
N LYS A 494 10.50 -35.48 -34.38
CA LYS A 494 9.76 -35.55 -33.11
C LYS A 494 8.34 -35.01 -33.25
N THR A 495 7.39 -35.76 -32.71
CA THR A 495 5.97 -35.39 -32.63
C THR A 495 5.83 -34.19 -31.71
N ASN A 496 5.72 -32.99 -32.30
CA ASN A 496 5.44 -31.77 -31.56
C ASN A 496 3.99 -31.81 -31.07
N SER A 497 3.79 -31.90 -29.75
CA SER A 497 2.62 -31.24 -29.17
C SER A 497 2.75 -29.75 -29.49
N PHE A 498 1.77 -29.20 -30.21
CA PHE A 498 1.64 -27.75 -30.35
C PHE A 498 1.06 -27.21 -29.04
N ASP A 499 1.91 -27.19 -28.01
CA ASP A 499 1.57 -26.62 -26.71
C ASP A 499 1.56 -25.10 -26.85
N TYR A 500 0.42 -24.58 -27.33
CA TYR A 500 0.11 -23.16 -27.37
C TYR A 500 -0.06 -22.67 -25.94
N GLU A 501 0.97 -22.02 -25.41
CA GLU A 501 0.88 -21.23 -24.18
C GLU A 501 0.70 -19.75 -24.56
N PRO A 502 -0.40 -19.10 -24.16
CA PRO A 502 -0.59 -17.65 -24.36
C PRO A 502 0.33 -16.85 -23.43
N LEU A 503 0.57 -15.58 -23.76
CA LEU A 503 1.47 -14.71 -22.99
C LEU A 503 1.02 -14.54 -21.53
N ILE A 504 -0.30 -14.54 -21.28
CA ILE A 504 -0.92 -14.74 -19.97
C ILE A 504 -2.05 -15.78 -20.05
N THR A 505 -2.27 -16.53 -18.97
CA THR A 505 -3.38 -17.48 -18.81
C THR A 505 -4.48 -16.90 -17.94
N TRP A 506 -5.71 -17.44 -18.06
CA TRP A 506 -6.85 -17.00 -17.24
C TRP A 506 -6.59 -17.16 -15.72
N LYS A 507 -5.85 -18.20 -15.31
CA LYS A 507 -5.51 -18.44 -13.90
C LYS A 507 -4.58 -17.36 -13.34
N GLU A 508 -3.59 -16.93 -14.13
CA GLU A 508 -2.68 -15.85 -13.76
C GLU A 508 -3.44 -14.52 -13.65
N PHE A 509 -4.26 -14.18 -14.65
CA PHE A 509 -5.14 -13.01 -14.59
C PHE A 509 -6.06 -13.03 -13.35
N GLN A 510 -6.73 -14.16 -13.09
CA GLN A 510 -7.64 -14.31 -11.95
C GLN A 510 -6.94 -14.12 -10.60
N ALA A 511 -5.67 -14.53 -10.49
CA ALA A 511 -4.86 -14.38 -9.28
C ALA A 511 -4.37 -12.94 -9.07
N CYS A 512 -4.06 -12.21 -10.15
CA CYS A 512 -3.63 -10.80 -10.09
C CYS A 512 -4.80 -9.81 -10.02
N MET A 513 -6.03 -10.21 -10.34
CA MET A 513 -7.22 -9.35 -10.35
C MET A 513 -7.62 -8.93 -8.91
N PRO A 514 -7.66 -7.62 -8.58
CA PRO A 514 -8.05 -7.15 -7.26
C PRO A 514 -9.59 -7.11 -7.14
N TRP A 515 -10.19 -8.30 -7.03
CA TRP A 515 -11.64 -8.49 -6.84
C TRP A 515 -12.21 -7.64 -5.72
N ASP A 516 -11.43 -7.46 -4.65
CA ASP A 516 -11.84 -6.65 -3.50
C ASP A 516 -12.11 -5.20 -3.90
N ILE A 517 -11.23 -4.61 -4.69
CA ILE A 517 -11.36 -3.23 -5.19
C ILE A 517 -12.50 -3.16 -6.20
N ALA A 518 -12.58 -4.12 -7.13
CA ALA A 518 -13.63 -4.16 -8.15
C ALA A 518 -15.05 -4.16 -7.53
N ILE A 519 -15.28 -4.94 -6.48
CA ILE A 519 -16.56 -4.98 -5.75
C ILE A 519 -16.76 -3.72 -4.91
N LEU A 520 -15.71 -3.24 -4.23
CA LEU A 520 -15.74 -2.03 -3.39
C LEU A 520 -16.23 -0.80 -4.16
N VAL A 521 -15.65 -0.62 -5.35
CA VAL A 521 -15.99 0.45 -6.29
C VAL A 521 -17.47 0.40 -6.70
N GLY A 522 -18.00 -0.80 -7.00
CA GLY A 522 -19.41 -1.00 -7.33
C GLY A 522 -20.38 -0.67 -6.19
N GLY A 523 -20.00 -0.98 -4.94
CA GLY A 523 -20.72 -0.54 -3.74
C GLY A 523 -20.72 0.98 -3.58
N GLY A 524 -19.62 1.64 -3.95
CA GLY A 524 -19.50 3.09 -4.01
C GLY A 524 -20.47 3.75 -4.99
N PHE A 525 -20.59 3.22 -6.21
CA PHE A 525 -21.55 3.71 -7.20
C PHE A 525 -22.99 3.48 -6.77
N ALA A 526 -23.26 2.36 -6.09
CA ALA A 526 -24.56 2.13 -5.48
C ALA A 526 -24.88 3.21 -4.43
N LEU A 527 -23.95 3.53 -3.53
CA LEU A 527 -24.12 4.62 -2.55
C LEU A 527 -24.35 5.97 -3.22
N ALA A 528 -23.58 6.32 -4.25
CA ALA A 528 -23.73 7.58 -4.99
C ALA A 528 -25.13 7.69 -5.60
N GLN A 529 -25.58 6.67 -6.34
CA GLN A 529 -26.93 6.63 -6.91
C GLN A 529 -28.01 6.66 -5.82
N GLY A 530 -27.82 5.95 -4.71
CA GLY A 530 -28.74 5.97 -3.57
C GLY A 530 -28.86 7.36 -2.95
N CYS A 531 -27.76 8.10 -2.85
CA CYS A 531 -27.75 9.48 -2.35
C CYS A 531 -28.42 10.48 -3.31
N GLU A 532 -28.47 10.18 -4.60
CA GLU A 532 -29.17 10.98 -5.62
C GLU A 532 -30.68 10.67 -5.60
N ASP A 533 -31.05 9.40 -5.79
CA ASP A 533 -32.45 8.94 -5.85
C ASP A 533 -33.24 9.17 -4.54
N SER A 534 -32.55 9.19 -3.39
CA SER A 534 -33.17 9.49 -2.09
C SER A 534 -33.38 10.99 -1.82
N GLY A 535 -32.77 11.88 -2.59
CA GLY A 535 -32.71 13.32 -2.31
C GLY A 535 -31.67 13.73 -1.25
N LEU A 536 -30.94 12.78 -0.64
CA LEU A 536 -29.95 13.06 0.41
C LEU A 536 -28.85 14.03 -0.07
N SER A 537 -28.41 13.91 -1.33
CA SER A 537 -27.44 14.81 -1.97
C SER A 537 -27.88 16.27 -1.87
N LEU A 538 -29.13 16.55 -2.25
CA LEU A 538 -29.72 17.90 -2.22
C LEU A 538 -29.89 18.39 -0.78
N TRP A 539 -30.29 17.51 0.14
CA TRP A 539 -30.40 17.84 1.57
C TRP A 539 -29.05 18.25 2.17
N ILE A 540 -27.98 17.50 1.89
CA ILE A 540 -26.61 17.81 2.35
C ILE A 540 -26.15 19.14 1.73
N GLY A 541 -26.31 19.33 0.42
CA GLY A 541 -25.96 20.57 -0.28
C GLY A 541 -26.62 21.81 0.33
N ASN A 542 -27.94 21.75 0.58
CA ASN A 542 -28.69 22.84 1.21
C ASN A 542 -28.25 23.16 2.66
N LYS A 543 -27.64 22.21 3.38
CA LYS A 543 -27.03 22.47 4.70
C LYS A 543 -25.62 23.06 4.58
N MET A 544 -24.98 22.91 3.43
CA MET A 544 -23.63 23.42 3.16
C MET A 544 -23.59 24.77 2.44
N THR A 545 -24.71 25.30 1.96
CA THR A 545 -24.81 26.65 1.37
C THR A 545 -24.12 27.77 2.18
N PRO A 546 -24.12 27.79 3.54
CA PRO A 546 -23.36 28.78 4.31
C PRO A 546 -21.84 28.78 4.08
N LEU A 547 -21.25 27.67 3.60
CA LEU A 547 -19.83 27.62 3.25
C LEU A 547 -19.51 28.45 2.00
N GLY A 548 -20.52 28.81 1.19
CA GLY A 548 -20.36 29.68 0.01
C GLY A 548 -19.92 31.11 0.34
N SER A 549 -19.96 31.54 1.61
CA SER A 549 -19.38 32.82 2.02
C SER A 549 -17.85 32.78 2.23
N LEU A 550 -17.24 31.59 2.23
CA LEU A 550 -15.80 31.43 2.36
C LEU A 550 -15.11 31.48 0.98
N PRO A 551 -13.90 32.05 0.87
CA PRO A 551 -13.07 31.90 -0.31
C PRO A 551 -12.88 30.42 -0.68
N ILE A 552 -13.14 30.07 -1.93
CA ILE A 552 -13.21 28.68 -2.40
C ILE A 552 -11.92 27.88 -2.08
N TRP A 553 -10.76 28.54 -2.18
CA TRP A 553 -9.48 27.91 -1.85
C TRP A 553 -9.37 27.45 -0.39
N ILE A 554 -10.08 28.10 0.55
CA ILE A 554 -10.18 27.67 1.95
C ILE A 554 -11.06 26.43 2.08
N VAL A 555 -12.19 26.38 1.35
CA VAL A 555 -13.07 25.19 1.32
C VAL A 555 -12.32 23.98 0.78
N VAL A 556 -11.59 24.14 -0.33
CA VAL A 556 -10.73 23.08 -0.90
C VAL A 556 -9.64 22.65 0.10
N LEU A 557 -8.94 23.60 0.73
CA LEU A 557 -7.89 23.31 1.70
C LEU A 557 -8.42 22.52 2.91
N ILE A 558 -9.57 22.93 3.48
CA ILE A 558 -10.22 22.23 4.59
C ILE A 558 -10.60 20.82 4.17
N ALA A 559 -11.22 20.64 2.99
CA ALA A 559 -11.58 19.32 2.48
C ALA A 559 -10.35 18.42 2.31
N CYS A 560 -9.25 18.96 1.76
CA CYS A 560 -7.98 18.23 1.61
C CYS A 560 -7.39 17.80 2.95
N ILE A 561 -7.38 18.68 3.96
CA ILE A 561 -6.86 18.38 5.30
C ILE A 561 -7.70 17.29 5.98
N ILE A 562 -9.04 17.37 5.90
CA ILE A 562 -9.95 16.35 6.45
C ILE A 562 -9.68 14.98 5.80
N VAL A 563 -9.66 14.94 4.46
CA VAL A 563 -9.48 13.70 3.70
C VAL A 563 -8.10 13.08 3.97
N THR A 564 -7.03 13.89 3.95
CA THR A 564 -5.67 13.46 4.30
C THR A 564 -5.58 12.93 5.73
N SER A 565 -6.34 13.49 6.66
CA SER A 565 -6.35 13.03 8.07
C SER A 565 -7.11 11.71 8.24
N VAL A 566 -8.21 11.51 7.51
CA VAL A 566 -9.00 10.27 7.58
C VAL A 566 -8.27 9.11 6.90
N THR A 567 -7.55 9.36 5.81
CA THR A 567 -6.85 8.29 5.06
C THR A 567 -5.63 7.71 5.77
N GLU A 568 -5.16 8.31 6.87
CA GLU A 568 -4.13 7.72 7.74
C GLU A 568 -4.66 6.59 8.63
N VAL A 569 -5.98 6.57 8.88
CA VAL A 569 -6.64 5.58 9.76
C VAL A 569 -7.63 4.68 9.03
N ALA A 570 -7.90 4.95 7.75
CA ALA A 570 -8.83 4.21 6.91
C ALA A 570 -8.29 4.05 5.48
N SER A 571 -8.57 2.89 4.88
CA SER A 571 -8.18 2.55 3.51
C SER A 571 -8.51 3.65 2.47
N ASN A 572 -7.52 4.03 1.66
CA ASN A 572 -7.66 5.07 0.62
C ASN A 572 -8.92 4.90 -0.27
N PRO A 573 -9.17 3.74 -0.91
CA PRO A 573 -10.39 3.55 -1.70
C PRO A 573 -11.69 3.64 -0.88
N ALA A 574 -11.68 3.27 0.40
CA ALA A 574 -12.85 3.47 1.26
C ALA A 574 -13.10 4.95 1.57
N THR A 575 -12.04 5.69 1.92
CA THR A 575 -12.09 7.13 2.21
C THR A 575 -12.67 7.91 1.04
N ILE A 576 -12.16 7.73 -0.18
CA ILE A 576 -12.66 8.50 -1.34
C ILE A 576 -14.12 8.18 -1.67
N THR A 577 -14.53 6.91 -1.50
CA THR A 577 -15.91 6.47 -1.75
C THR A 577 -16.92 7.08 -0.78
N ILE A 578 -16.51 7.39 0.45
CA ILE A 578 -17.34 8.11 1.44
C ILE A 578 -17.42 9.61 1.10
N PHE A 579 -16.30 10.22 0.68
CA PHE A 579 -16.22 11.68 0.53
C PHE A 579 -16.75 12.21 -0.81
N LEU A 580 -16.59 11.50 -1.95
CA LEU A 580 -17.08 12.00 -3.24
C LEU A 580 -18.60 12.25 -3.28
N PRO A 581 -19.50 11.38 -2.74
CA PRO A 581 -20.94 11.65 -2.67
C PRO A 581 -21.31 12.86 -1.81
N ILE A 582 -20.40 13.33 -0.94
CA ILE A 582 -20.62 14.47 -0.03
C ILE A 582 -20.05 15.76 -0.65
N LEU A 583 -18.88 15.66 -1.28
CA LEU A 583 -18.16 16.80 -1.86
C LEU A 583 -18.74 17.26 -3.22
N ALA A 584 -19.37 16.37 -3.98
CA ALA A 584 -19.97 16.73 -5.26
C ALA A 584 -21.24 17.60 -5.09
N PRO A 585 -22.23 17.23 -4.23
CA PRO A 585 -23.36 18.10 -3.93
C PRO A 585 -22.96 19.40 -3.19
N LEU A 586 -21.88 19.37 -2.40
CA LEU A 586 -21.29 20.58 -1.83
C LEU A 586 -20.90 21.58 -2.93
N ALA A 587 -20.15 21.14 -3.94
CA ALA A 587 -19.69 21.99 -5.04
C ALA A 587 -20.87 22.62 -5.82
N GLU A 588 -21.89 21.81 -6.12
CA GLU A 588 -23.13 22.25 -6.77
C GLU A 588 -23.88 23.30 -5.91
N ALA A 589 -24.00 23.06 -4.60
CA ALA A 589 -24.73 23.94 -3.68
C ALA A 589 -24.04 25.29 -3.41
N ILE A 590 -22.71 25.38 -3.61
CA ILE A 590 -21.97 26.65 -3.61
C ILE A 590 -21.76 27.22 -5.03
N SER A 591 -22.33 26.58 -6.06
CA SER A 591 -22.19 26.97 -7.48
C SER A 591 -20.74 27.11 -7.97
N VAL A 592 -19.89 26.15 -7.58
CA VAL A 592 -18.47 26.05 -7.98
C VAL A 592 -18.26 24.81 -8.87
N ASN A 593 -17.37 24.90 -9.86
CA ASN A 593 -17.01 23.77 -10.71
C ASN A 593 -16.60 22.55 -9.84
N PRO A 594 -17.31 21.40 -9.92
CA PRO A 594 -17.05 20.24 -9.08
C PRO A 594 -15.60 19.73 -9.13
N LEU A 595 -14.93 19.84 -10.29
CA LEU A 595 -13.53 19.44 -10.45
C LEU A 595 -12.58 20.21 -9.50
N TYR A 596 -12.92 21.45 -9.13
CA TYR A 596 -12.09 22.30 -8.27
C TYR A 596 -12.00 21.78 -6.82
N ILE A 597 -12.96 20.97 -6.38
CA ILE A 597 -12.97 20.31 -5.06
C ILE A 597 -12.62 18.82 -5.19
N LEU A 598 -13.18 18.12 -6.19
CA LEU A 598 -13.10 16.66 -6.27
C LEU A 598 -11.71 16.15 -6.71
N ILE A 599 -11.03 16.84 -7.64
CA ILE A 599 -9.67 16.49 -8.04
C ILE A 599 -8.68 16.56 -6.86
N PRO A 600 -8.51 17.72 -6.16
CA PRO A 600 -7.53 17.81 -5.09
C PRO A 600 -7.81 16.87 -3.93
N THR A 601 -9.08 16.65 -3.58
CA THR A 601 -9.45 15.71 -2.50
C THR A 601 -9.18 14.25 -2.89
N THR A 602 -9.40 13.88 -4.16
CA THR A 602 -8.99 12.56 -4.70
C THR A 602 -7.49 12.33 -4.55
N LEU A 603 -6.67 13.29 -4.97
CA LEU A 603 -5.20 13.20 -4.86
C LEU A 603 -4.76 13.14 -3.39
N CYS A 604 -5.35 13.97 -2.53
CA CYS A 604 -5.08 13.97 -1.09
C CYS A 604 -5.48 12.66 -0.38
N THR A 605 -6.45 11.91 -0.92
CA THR A 605 -6.81 10.58 -0.38
C THR A 605 -5.69 9.54 -0.57
N SER A 606 -4.70 9.81 -1.42
CA SER A 606 -3.52 8.95 -1.54
C SER A 606 -2.36 9.37 -0.62
N PHE A 607 -2.46 10.47 0.13
CA PHE A 607 -1.43 10.92 1.08
C PHE A 607 -1.57 10.23 2.44
N ALA A 608 -1.36 8.91 2.41
CA ALA A 608 -1.35 8.00 3.56
C ALA A 608 0.11 7.64 3.89
N PHE A 609 0.83 8.54 4.58
CA PHE A 609 2.27 8.44 4.83
C PHE A 609 2.68 8.34 6.30
N LEU A 610 1.84 8.68 7.29
CA LEU A 610 2.25 8.68 8.70
C LEU A 610 2.31 7.27 9.30
N LEU A 611 1.31 6.42 9.04
CA LEU A 611 1.16 5.14 9.76
C LEU A 611 1.51 3.92 8.89
N PRO A 612 2.09 2.84 9.48
CA PRO A 612 2.34 1.59 8.76
C PRO A 612 1.08 0.95 8.21
N VAL A 613 -0.04 1.07 8.93
CA VAL A 613 -1.33 0.43 8.60
C VAL A 613 -2.09 1.20 7.51
N ALA A 614 -1.79 2.48 7.30
CA ALA A 614 -2.55 3.35 6.40
C ALA A 614 -2.54 2.89 4.93
N ASN A 615 -1.45 2.28 4.48
CA ASN A 615 -1.26 1.91 3.09
C ASN A 615 -0.32 0.69 2.99
N PRO A 616 -0.61 -0.36 2.18
CA PRO A 616 0.23 -1.56 2.12
C PRO A 616 1.72 -1.36 1.81
N PRO A 617 2.16 -0.39 0.98
CA PRO A 617 3.58 -0.05 0.84
C PRO A 617 4.27 0.31 2.18
N ASN A 618 3.58 1.04 3.06
CA ASN A 618 4.09 1.41 4.38
C ASN A 618 4.23 0.16 5.26
N ALA A 619 3.24 -0.73 5.24
CA ALA A 619 3.27 -2.00 5.98
C ALA A 619 4.39 -2.93 5.50
N ILE A 620 4.62 -3.02 4.19
CA ILE A 620 5.70 -3.81 3.58
C ILE A 620 7.05 -3.32 4.10
N VAL A 621 7.38 -2.03 3.99
CA VAL A 621 8.69 -1.54 4.43
C VAL A 621 8.87 -1.60 5.95
N TYR A 622 7.79 -1.46 6.72
CA TYR A 622 7.79 -1.64 8.17
C TYR A 622 8.12 -3.09 8.58
N SER A 623 7.62 -4.08 7.82
CA SER A 623 7.84 -5.52 8.11
C SER A 623 9.29 -6.00 8.01
N TYR A 624 10.18 -5.23 7.34
CA TYR A 624 11.62 -5.55 7.27
C TYR A 624 12.36 -5.27 8.61
N GLY A 625 11.68 -4.62 9.57
CA GLY A 625 12.16 -4.42 10.94
C GLY A 625 13.09 -3.22 11.16
N HIS A 626 13.31 -2.40 10.13
CA HIS A 626 14.27 -1.29 10.17
C HIS A 626 13.73 0.00 10.77
N LEU A 627 12.40 0.18 10.69
CA LEU A 627 11.68 1.42 10.94
C LEU A 627 10.91 1.35 12.26
N GLN A 628 10.96 2.43 13.04
CA GLN A 628 10.04 2.63 14.16
C GLN A 628 8.83 3.47 13.69
N VAL A 629 7.68 3.29 14.34
CA VAL A 629 6.45 4.05 14.00
C VAL A 629 6.69 5.56 14.07
N MET A 630 7.51 6.03 15.02
CA MET A 630 7.87 7.44 15.15
C MET A 630 8.77 7.97 14.02
N ASP A 631 9.53 7.11 13.33
CA ASP A 631 10.29 7.52 12.13
C ASP A 631 9.30 7.78 10.98
N MET A 632 8.33 6.88 10.81
CA MET A 632 7.29 6.99 9.77
C MET A 632 6.41 8.22 10.00
N VAL A 633 5.90 8.43 11.23
CA VAL A 633 5.06 9.58 11.56
C VAL A 633 5.77 10.91 11.30
N LYS A 634 7.06 11.05 11.68
CA LYS A 634 7.84 12.28 11.42
C LYS A 634 8.07 12.50 9.93
N ALA A 635 8.44 11.45 9.20
CA ALA A 635 8.69 11.55 7.77
C ALA A 635 7.41 11.83 6.98
N GLY A 636 6.34 11.09 7.27
CA GLY A 636 5.04 11.18 6.63
C GLY A 636 4.33 12.50 6.88
N LEU A 637 4.38 13.05 8.10
CA LEU A 637 3.76 14.36 8.41
C LEU A 637 4.31 15.47 7.51
N GLY A 638 5.63 15.50 7.27
CA GLY A 638 6.22 16.46 6.34
C GLY A 638 5.77 16.25 4.89
N ILE A 639 5.66 15.00 4.45
CA ILE A 639 5.23 14.68 3.08
C ILE A 639 3.73 14.94 2.87
N ASN A 640 2.86 14.70 3.86
CA ASN A 640 1.44 15.08 3.80
C ASN A 640 1.29 16.60 3.65
N ILE A 641 2.04 17.39 4.44
CA ILE A 641 2.03 18.86 4.34
C ILE A 641 2.53 19.31 2.96
N LEU A 642 3.66 18.78 2.49
CA LEU A 642 4.20 19.09 1.16
C LEU A 642 3.23 18.65 0.04
N GLY A 643 2.60 17.49 0.15
CA GLY A 643 1.63 16.95 -0.79
C GLY A 643 0.40 17.85 -0.93
N VAL A 644 -0.23 18.23 0.19
CA VAL A 644 -1.36 19.16 0.18
C VAL A 644 -0.96 20.52 -0.42
N LEU A 645 0.23 21.05 -0.08
CA LEU A 645 0.72 22.30 -0.66
C LEU A 645 0.97 22.21 -2.17
N VAL A 646 1.55 21.11 -2.67
CA VAL A 646 1.78 20.88 -4.11
C VAL A 646 0.47 20.69 -4.87
N VAL A 647 -0.51 19.99 -4.28
CA VAL A 647 -1.85 19.84 -4.87
C VAL A 647 -2.58 21.18 -4.93
N MET A 648 -2.54 21.98 -3.85
CA MET A 648 -3.11 23.33 -3.86
C MET A 648 -2.42 24.25 -4.88
N LEU A 649 -1.09 24.16 -5.03
CA LEU A 649 -0.34 24.87 -6.05
C LEU A 649 -0.78 24.46 -7.47
N ALA A 650 -0.86 23.16 -7.74
CA ALA A 650 -1.31 22.63 -9.04
C ALA A 650 -2.71 23.11 -9.41
N ILE A 651 -3.63 23.01 -8.45
CA ILE A 651 -5.03 23.40 -8.61
C ILE A 651 -5.21 24.91 -8.80
N SER A 652 -4.36 25.73 -8.18
CA SER A 652 -4.39 27.19 -8.32
C SER A 652 -3.61 27.75 -9.51
N THR A 653 -2.83 26.94 -10.23
CA THR A 653 -1.95 27.39 -11.33
C THR A 653 -2.32 26.76 -12.68
N TRP A 654 -1.99 25.49 -12.91
CA TRP A 654 -2.20 24.85 -14.23
C TRP A 654 -3.54 24.14 -14.39
N ALA A 655 -4.21 23.74 -13.31
CA ALA A 655 -5.53 23.11 -13.43
C ALA A 655 -6.62 24.11 -13.85
N ILE A 656 -6.53 25.38 -13.41
CA ILE A 656 -7.48 26.45 -13.79
C ILE A 656 -7.62 26.60 -15.32
N PRO A 657 -6.54 26.86 -16.09
CA PRO A 657 -6.65 26.99 -17.55
C PRO A 657 -6.93 25.66 -18.27
N MET A 658 -6.73 24.52 -17.63
CA MET A 658 -6.96 23.21 -18.26
C MET A 658 -8.42 22.75 -18.18
N PHE A 659 -9.14 23.11 -17.11
CA PHE A 659 -10.53 22.70 -16.85
C PHE A 659 -11.51 23.88 -16.62
N ASN A 660 -11.09 25.11 -16.94
CA ASN A 660 -11.84 26.35 -16.71
C ASN A 660 -12.49 26.45 -15.30
N LEU A 661 -11.72 26.10 -14.25
CA LEU A 661 -12.23 25.88 -12.89
C LEU A 661 -12.88 27.11 -12.23
N GLN A 662 -12.67 28.31 -12.78
CA GLN A 662 -13.27 29.56 -12.29
C GLN A 662 -14.72 29.76 -12.74
N THR A 663 -15.18 29.05 -13.77
CA THR A 663 -16.56 29.15 -14.28
C THR A 663 -17.38 27.93 -13.88
N TYR A 664 -18.64 28.13 -13.48
CA TYR A 664 -19.56 27.02 -13.29
C TYR A 664 -19.86 26.38 -14.66
N PRO A 665 -19.59 25.08 -14.85
CA PRO A 665 -19.72 24.45 -16.15
C PRO A 665 -21.17 24.16 -16.50
N SER A 666 -21.52 24.24 -17.78
CA SER A 666 -22.89 24.00 -18.26
C SER A 666 -23.36 22.55 -18.12
N TRP A 667 -22.44 21.60 -17.94
CA TRP A 667 -22.73 20.18 -17.72
C TRP A 667 -23.07 19.85 -16.26
N ALA A 668 -22.86 20.76 -15.31
CA ALA A 668 -23.17 20.52 -13.90
C ALA A 668 -24.62 20.94 -13.57
N PRO A 669 -25.35 20.17 -12.74
CA PRO A 669 -26.73 20.50 -12.36
C PRO A 669 -26.81 21.86 -11.67
N ILE A 670 -27.76 22.70 -12.09
CA ILE A 670 -28.04 23.97 -11.39
C ILE A 670 -29.04 23.67 -10.26
N ILE A 671 -28.57 23.66 -9.02
CA ILE A 671 -29.45 23.64 -7.85
C ILE A 671 -30.15 24.99 -7.77
N THR A 672 -31.30 25.09 -8.43
CA THR A 672 -32.23 26.19 -8.19
C THR A 672 -32.77 26.00 -6.78
N PRO A 673 -32.53 26.90 -5.82
CA PRO A 673 -33.14 26.78 -4.51
C PRO A 673 -34.65 26.77 -4.72
N THR A 674 -35.31 25.70 -4.28
CA THR A 674 -36.76 25.63 -4.34
C THR A 674 -37.29 26.78 -3.50
N ASN A 675 -37.93 27.74 -4.16
CA ASN A 675 -38.81 28.70 -3.51
C ASN A 675 -39.96 27.89 -2.89
N SER A 676 -39.72 27.37 -1.69
CA SER A 676 -40.78 27.09 -0.72
C SER A 676 -41.65 28.34 -0.70
N THR A 677 -42.93 28.18 -1.04
CA THR A 677 -43.89 29.25 -1.25
C THR A 677 -44.29 29.93 0.06
N PHE A 678 -43.31 30.53 0.74
CA PHE A 678 -43.55 31.71 1.54
C PHE A 678 -43.89 32.85 0.57
N THR A 679 -45.18 33.10 0.44
CA THR A 679 -45.71 34.33 -0.15
C THR A 679 -45.29 35.51 0.73
N THR A 680 -44.05 35.97 0.59
CA THR A 680 -43.63 37.31 1.00
C THR A 680 -44.35 38.31 0.10
N VAL A 681 -45.56 38.69 0.52
CA VAL A 681 -46.27 39.85 -0.02
C VAL A 681 -45.38 41.07 0.23
N GLN A 682 -44.79 41.61 -0.84
CA GLN A 682 -44.19 42.94 -0.79
C GLN A 682 -45.31 43.96 -0.53
N PRO A 683 -45.16 44.91 0.40
CA PRO A 683 -46.20 45.84 0.78
C PRO A 683 -46.30 47.02 -0.21
N SER A 684 -46.74 46.74 -1.44
CA SER A 684 -47.19 47.72 -2.41
C SER A 684 -48.39 47.17 -3.18
N ASN A 685 -49.44 48.00 -3.31
CA ASN A 685 -50.72 47.73 -4.01
C ASN A 685 -51.87 47.09 -3.20
N ILE A 686 -51.90 47.19 -1.87
CA ILE A 686 -53.10 46.82 -1.07
C ILE A 686 -54.26 47.84 -1.26
N THR A 687 -53.98 49.08 -1.66
CA THR A 687 -54.98 50.15 -1.77
C THR A 687 -55.94 50.05 -2.95
N GLU A 688 -55.49 49.56 -4.12
CA GLU A 688 -56.37 49.51 -5.31
C GLU A 688 -57.32 48.31 -5.29
N THR A 689 -56.88 47.14 -4.80
CA THR A 689 -57.71 45.93 -4.78
C THR A 689 -58.87 46.02 -3.76
N VAL A 690 -58.68 46.75 -2.66
CA VAL A 690 -59.74 46.97 -1.65
C VAL A 690 -60.83 47.93 -2.17
N ILE A 691 -60.46 48.94 -2.97
CA ILE A 691 -61.43 49.87 -3.57
C ILE A 691 -62.27 49.16 -4.65
N ALA A 692 -61.68 48.26 -5.44
CA ALA A 692 -62.42 47.47 -6.42
C ALA A 692 -63.48 46.54 -5.79
N LEU A 693 -63.19 45.94 -4.63
CA LEU A 693 -64.08 44.97 -3.96
C LEU A 693 -65.22 45.61 -3.15
N LEU A 694 -65.16 46.90 -2.85
CA LEU A 694 -66.24 47.64 -2.18
C LEU A 694 -67.23 48.31 -3.15
N SER A 695 -67.02 48.17 -4.46
CA SER A 695 -67.88 48.75 -5.53
C SER A 695 -68.94 47.78 -6.08
N GLN A 696 -69.00 46.54 -5.57
CA GLN A 696 -69.99 45.52 -5.97
C GLN A 696 -70.81 44.98 -4.78
N LYS A 697 -71.46 45.87 -4.04
CA LYS A 697 -72.55 45.51 -3.12
C LYS A 697 -73.58 46.63 -2.98
#